data_AF-A0A209CHV4-F1
#
_entry.id   AF-A0A209CHV4-F1
#
_cell.length_a   1.000
_cell.length_b   1.000
_cell.length_c   1.000
_cell.angle_alpha   90.00
_cell.angle_beta   90.00
_cell.angle_gamma   90.00
#
_symmetry.space_group_name_H-M   'P 1'
#
loop_
_entity.id
_entity.type
_entity.pdbx_description
1 polymer ?
#
loop_
_entity_poly.entity_id
_entity_poly.type
_entity_poly.pdbx_seq_one_letter_code
_entity_poly.pdbx_strand_id
1 'polypeptide(L)'
;MGERPATPTAPELVLETDLGSTVMSPSRDYRVGRDPESDVVIDDIRVSWHHAILHPEAGHWTIEDEDSTNGTYTGGRRIHATDVGAGSEIRFGNPSDGPRAVLLGREPPAPAAPSLPSSADRPSAVSMPAATGTFRQPTTVRPLPAKTVRIGRDAGNDLVIDDLVVSRHHAELRALADGTYEIVDLGSHNGTFLNGQPVARGPVGPGDIVGIGHSAFCLVGDALQEFVDTGEVSLDVQDLEVTVGREGKGGKTLLDRVSFPVGEKCLLGVVGPSGAGKSTLLNALTGLRPADSGTVLYDGRDLYRDFAELRQRIGLVPQDDILHAQLTVRKALGYAAELRFPQDTAKAERQERVAEVIRELGLEQRADQPIHSLSGGQRKRVSVALELLTKPSLLFLDEPTSGLDPGMDRSVMHMLRGLADDGRTVIVVTHSVLSLEVCDRLLVLAPGGRIAYYGPPEDALAFFGFEEWPEAFEAFENDHDRDWAATYAESPFHQQYIVNATAQPHLPPAAPGALVEPPPKTRNWGAQLRTLVRRYTSALSADRTFLIIMIALPFVMGAMARALAGSRLTQETAMNALLILCVGGVLTGAANAVRELVKERVIYQRERAVGLSRSAYLMSKIVVLGTITVLQAVVLTLVGLVGVDLNAPGDEGVFLPPLVEITLAVALLSFTAMMLGLLVSALVRKEEVTMPLLVLLAIVQVVFCGALLKLDGTPGVEQLSWLVPSRWALGAMAGTIDLARIVPGDLTSDPLFGHSAGVWLLNMGMMVVLSIVFGYVVAKLLRRHEPAVMRK
;
A
#
# COMPACT_ATOMS: atom_id res chain seq x y z
N MET A 1 47.86 36.63 8.06
CA MET A 1 46.98 37.77 8.37
C MET A 1 45.76 37.58 7.50
N GLY A 2 44.70 36.98 8.04
CA GLY A 2 43.53 36.57 7.24
C GLY A 2 42.70 37.77 6.84
N GLU A 3 42.40 37.89 5.55
CA GLU A 3 41.41 38.84 5.05
C GLU A 3 40.03 38.46 5.59
N ARG A 4 39.36 39.44 6.22
CA ARG A 4 37.95 39.34 6.57
C ARG A 4 37.12 39.34 5.27
N PRO A 5 36.10 38.49 5.11
CA PRO A 5 35.17 38.64 3.99
C PRO A 5 34.46 40.00 4.12
N ALA A 6 34.47 40.75 3.02
CA ALA A 6 33.85 42.07 2.92
C ALA A 6 32.34 41.94 3.16
N THR A 7 31.83 42.74 4.10
CA THR A 7 30.38 42.94 4.26
C THR A 7 29.80 43.45 2.94
N PRO A 8 28.80 42.76 2.33
CA PRO A 8 28.23 43.24 1.09
C PRO A 8 27.51 44.57 1.33
N THR A 9 27.87 45.60 0.55
CA THR A 9 27.47 47.01 0.76
C THR A 9 26.25 47.45 -0.06
N ALA A 10 25.71 46.59 -0.94
CA ALA A 10 24.50 46.93 -1.71
C ALA A 10 23.23 46.71 -0.86
N PRO A 11 22.18 47.54 -1.03
CA PRO A 11 20.93 47.38 -0.28
C PRO A 11 20.20 46.09 -0.68
N GLU A 12 19.50 45.46 0.26
CA GLU A 12 18.54 44.41 -0.08
C GLU A 12 17.40 45.00 -0.90
N LEU A 13 17.12 44.37 -2.05
CA LEU A 13 16.04 44.76 -2.94
C LEU A 13 15.06 43.59 -3.12
N VAL A 14 13.84 43.89 -3.53
CA VAL A 14 12.87 42.90 -3.99
C VAL A 14 12.60 43.17 -5.46
N LEU A 15 12.87 42.18 -6.32
CA LEU A 15 12.51 42.24 -7.73
C LEU A 15 11.10 41.67 -7.92
N GLU A 16 10.16 42.51 -8.28
CA GLU A 16 8.76 42.15 -8.52
C GLU A 16 8.52 42.00 -10.03
N THR A 17 7.98 40.85 -10.44
CA THR A 17 7.53 40.55 -11.80
C THR A 17 6.05 40.20 -11.80
N ASP A 18 5.43 40.08 -12.97
CA ASP A 18 4.02 39.67 -13.09
C ASP A 18 3.74 38.24 -12.56
N LEU A 19 4.77 37.41 -12.37
CA LEU A 19 4.68 36.02 -11.91
C LEU A 19 5.06 35.83 -10.43
N GLY A 20 5.65 36.83 -9.78
CA GLY A 20 6.09 36.73 -8.39
C GLY A 20 7.19 37.72 -8.02
N SER A 21 7.62 37.68 -6.75
CA SER A 21 8.64 38.56 -6.20
C SER A 21 9.86 37.79 -5.70
N THR A 22 11.06 38.17 -6.13
CA THR A 22 12.34 37.58 -5.70
C THR A 22 13.08 38.53 -4.78
N VAL A 23 13.40 38.10 -3.55
CA VAL A 23 14.22 38.89 -2.63
C VAL A 23 15.70 38.74 -3.02
N MET A 24 16.33 39.87 -3.32
CA MET A 24 17.72 39.98 -3.73
C MET A 24 18.60 40.37 -2.53
N SER A 25 19.42 39.42 -2.10
CA SER A 25 20.49 39.62 -1.12
C SER A 25 21.77 40.00 -1.85
N PRO A 26 22.53 41.00 -1.37
CA PRO A 26 23.77 41.44 -2.00
C PRO A 26 24.94 40.44 -1.84
N SER A 27 24.66 39.20 -1.39
CA SER A 27 25.64 38.13 -1.17
C SER A 27 25.88 37.23 -2.38
N ARG A 28 25.13 37.39 -3.48
CA ARG A 28 25.26 36.59 -4.71
C ARG A 28 24.66 37.30 -5.93
N ASP A 29 24.94 36.76 -7.11
CA ASP A 29 24.35 37.17 -8.38
C ASP A 29 23.01 36.47 -8.61
N TYR A 30 22.16 37.07 -9.44
CA TYR A 30 20.81 36.60 -9.76
C TYR A 30 20.63 36.53 -11.28
N ARG A 31 20.33 35.35 -11.81
CA ARG A 31 20.08 35.15 -13.24
C ARG A 31 18.61 35.33 -13.58
N VAL A 32 18.35 36.01 -14.71
CA VAL A 32 17.01 36.27 -15.25
C VAL A 32 16.90 35.65 -16.63
N GLY A 33 15.86 34.87 -16.87
CA GLY A 33 15.68 34.19 -18.16
C GLY A 33 14.42 33.32 -18.25
N ARG A 34 14.25 32.66 -19.39
CA ARG A 34 13.19 31.66 -19.59
C ARG A 34 13.60 30.27 -19.09
N ASP A 35 14.88 30.07 -18.78
CA ASP A 35 15.36 28.85 -18.15
C ASP A 35 14.69 28.64 -16.78
N PRO A 36 13.99 27.49 -16.56
CA PRO A 36 13.42 27.17 -15.25
C PRO A 36 14.43 27.15 -14.10
N GLU A 37 15.74 27.02 -14.38
CA GLU A 37 16.82 27.10 -13.37
C GLU A 37 17.31 28.53 -13.08
N SER A 38 16.77 29.56 -13.75
CA SER A 38 17.09 30.96 -13.46
C SER A 38 16.53 31.40 -12.10
N ASP A 39 17.26 32.24 -11.36
CA ASP A 39 16.77 32.80 -10.09
C ASP A 39 15.50 33.64 -10.24
N VAL A 40 15.29 34.21 -11.44
CA VAL A 40 14.08 34.93 -11.83
C VAL A 40 13.61 34.39 -13.19
N VAL A 41 12.62 33.51 -13.15
CA VAL A 41 12.04 32.89 -14.35
C VAL A 41 10.98 33.81 -14.94
N ILE A 42 11.12 34.17 -16.22
CA ILE A 42 10.14 34.93 -16.98
C ILE A 42 9.66 34.08 -18.15
N ASP A 43 8.44 33.55 -18.04
CA ASP A 43 7.81 32.72 -19.08
C ASP A 43 7.18 33.59 -20.17
N ASP A 44 8.03 34.19 -21.01
CA ASP A 44 7.63 34.89 -22.23
C ASP A 44 8.55 34.48 -23.39
N ILE A 45 7.95 34.19 -24.56
CA ILE A 45 8.67 33.72 -25.75
C ILE A 45 9.72 34.72 -26.26
N ARG A 46 9.61 36.01 -25.90
CA ARG A 46 10.54 37.07 -26.28
C ARG A 46 11.76 37.13 -25.36
N VAL A 47 11.75 36.42 -24.24
CA VAL A 47 12.86 36.34 -23.28
C VAL A 47 13.75 35.15 -23.64
N SER A 48 15.04 35.42 -23.89
CA SER A 48 16.08 34.39 -24.07
C SER A 48 16.19 33.44 -22.88
N TRP A 49 16.72 32.23 -23.15
CA TRP A 49 16.87 31.17 -22.14
C TRP A 49 17.69 31.65 -20.93
N HIS A 50 18.88 32.21 -21.19
CA HIS A 50 19.60 33.11 -20.28
C HIS A 50 19.51 34.51 -20.86
N HIS A 51 19.00 35.48 -20.11
CA HIS A 51 18.67 36.80 -20.64
C HIS A 51 19.54 37.91 -20.04
N ALA A 52 19.61 37.97 -18.71
CA ALA A 52 20.35 38.99 -18.00
C ALA A 52 20.80 38.50 -16.63
N ILE A 53 21.83 39.13 -16.07
CA ILE A 53 22.33 38.89 -14.72
C ILE A 53 22.26 40.18 -13.91
N LEU A 54 21.75 40.07 -12.68
CA LEU A 54 21.78 41.10 -11.66
C LEU A 54 22.87 40.75 -10.65
N HIS A 55 23.90 41.58 -10.55
CA HIS A 55 25.01 41.36 -9.62
C HIS A 55 25.28 42.62 -8.78
N PRO A 56 25.67 42.46 -7.50
CA PRO A 56 25.99 43.58 -6.63
C PRO A 56 27.42 44.07 -6.90
N GLU A 57 27.59 45.33 -7.30
CA GLU A 57 28.89 45.96 -7.55
C GLU A 57 29.04 47.25 -6.73
N ALA A 58 30.16 47.41 -6.02
CA ALA A 58 30.55 48.66 -5.33
C ALA A 58 29.43 49.40 -4.55
N GLY A 59 28.51 48.67 -3.90
CA GLY A 59 27.42 49.24 -3.07
C GLY A 59 26.11 49.56 -3.81
N HIS A 60 25.97 49.15 -5.07
CA HIS A 60 24.73 49.23 -5.86
C HIS A 60 24.50 47.91 -6.62
N TRP A 61 23.34 47.78 -7.24
CA TRP A 61 23.02 46.65 -8.11
C TRP A 61 23.27 47.04 -9.56
N THR A 62 23.83 46.14 -10.35
CA THR A 62 24.03 46.32 -11.78
C THR A 62 23.31 45.21 -12.52
N ILE A 63 22.59 45.55 -13.59
CA ILE A 63 22.01 44.57 -14.51
C ILE A 63 22.83 44.55 -15.80
N GLU A 64 23.23 43.35 -16.22
CA GLU A 64 23.95 43.08 -17.47
C GLU A 64 23.14 42.13 -18.36
N ASP A 65 23.02 42.45 -19.65
CA ASP A 65 22.34 41.63 -20.67
C ASP A 65 23.31 40.54 -21.18
N GLU A 66 22.95 39.26 -21.04
CA GLU A 66 23.77 38.12 -21.49
C GLU A 66 23.57 37.83 -22.99
N ASP A 67 23.86 38.84 -23.83
CA ASP A 67 23.68 38.77 -25.29
C ASP A 67 22.29 38.29 -25.71
N SER A 68 21.25 38.82 -25.05
CA SER A 68 19.89 38.37 -25.27
C SER A 68 19.40 38.70 -26.68
N THR A 69 18.61 37.79 -27.26
CA THR A 69 18.16 37.86 -28.66
C THR A 69 17.35 39.12 -28.93
N ASN A 70 16.51 39.53 -27.97
CA ASN A 70 15.60 40.66 -28.12
C ASN A 70 15.96 41.89 -27.24
N GLY A 71 16.99 41.78 -26.39
CA GLY A 71 17.55 42.85 -25.57
C GLY A 71 16.81 43.11 -24.24
N THR A 72 17.56 43.61 -23.27
CA THR A 72 17.06 44.21 -22.02
C THR A 72 16.91 45.73 -22.15
N TYR A 73 15.85 46.30 -21.57
CA TYR A 73 15.51 47.72 -21.68
C TYR A 73 15.22 48.36 -20.32
N THR A 74 15.72 49.57 -20.11
CA THR A 74 15.38 50.42 -18.95
C THR A 74 15.04 51.82 -19.45
N GLY A 75 13.93 52.41 -18.99
CA GLY A 75 13.48 53.74 -19.47
C GLY A 75 13.26 53.81 -20.99
N GLY A 76 12.92 52.69 -21.63
CA GLY A 76 12.68 52.58 -23.07
C GLY A 76 13.93 52.51 -23.96
N ARG A 77 15.14 52.44 -23.40
CA ARG A 77 16.41 52.30 -24.15
C ARG A 77 17.00 50.92 -23.93
N ARG A 78 17.56 50.30 -24.99
CA ARG A 78 18.28 49.03 -24.90
C ARG A 78 19.58 49.24 -24.13
N ILE A 79 19.86 48.36 -23.17
CA ILE A 79 21.06 48.40 -22.34
C ILE A 79 21.91 47.15 -22.55
N HIS A 80 23.21 47.27 -22.31
CA HIS A 80 24.14 46.13 -22.20
C HIS A 80 24.53 45.91 -20.74
N ALA A 81 24.87 46.98 -20.02
CA ALA A 81 25.02 46.98 -18.57
C ALA A 81 24.58 48.34 -18.01
N THR A 82 23.87 48.39 -16.88
CA THR A 82 23.42 49.64 -16.23
C THR A 82 23.14 49.44 -14.75
N ASP A 83 23.41 50.45 -13.93
CA ASP A 83 23.12 50.46 -12.50
C ASP A 83 21.60 50.57 -12.25
N VAL A 84 21.11 49.79 -11.30
CA VAL A 84 19.70 49.70 -10.93
C VAL A 84 19.53 49.76 -9.41
N GLY A 85 18.38 50.25 -8.95
CA GLY A 85 18.09 50.43 -7.53
C GLY A 85 16.58 50.41 -7.24
N ALA A 86 16.20 50.71 -6.00
CA ALA A 86 14.79 50.81 -5.63
C ALA A 86 14.06 51.87 -6.50
N GLY A 87 12.99 51.45 -7.15
CA GLY A 87 12.20 52.23 -8.12
C GLY A 87 12.57 52.00 -9.59
N SER A 88 13.63 51.26 -9.90
CA SER A 88 14.02 50.94 -11.28
C SER A 88 13.02 49.98 -11.93
N GLU A 89 12.60 50.29 -13.15
CA GLU A 89 11.77 49.42 -14.01
C GLU A 89 12.60 48.88 -15.18
N ILE A 90 12.60 47.55 -15.32
CA ILE A 90 13.31 46.79 -16.34
C ILE A 90 12.28 46.07 -17.21
N ARG A 91 12.50 46.05 -18.52
CA ARG A 91 11.71 45.29 -19.48
C ARG A 91 12.58 44.36 -20.30
N PHE A 92 12.07 43.15 -20.54
CA PHE A 92 12.79 42.11 -21.27
C PHE A 92 12.15 41.88 -22.64
N GLY A 93 12.97 41.78 -23.69
CA GLY A 93 12.56 41.43 -25.04
C GLY A 93 11.75 42.46 -25.85
N ASN A 94 11.12 43.46 -25.22
CA ASN A 94 10.54 44.60 -25.93
C ASN A 94 10.45 45.85 -25.03
N PRO A 95 10.82 47.05 -25.51
CA PRO A 95 10.81 48.28 -24.71
C PRO A 95 9.42 48.77 -24.28
N SER A 96 8.35 48.35 -24.97
CA SER A 96 6.99 48.87 -24.79
C SER A 96 6.00 47.88 -24.19
N ASP A 97 6.08 46.60 -24.57
CA ASP A 97 5.12 45.55 -24.19
C ASP A 97 5.78 44.24 -23.74
N GLY A 98 7.09 44.27 -23.45
CA GLY A 98 7.83 43.14 -22.89
C GLY A 98 7.55 42.96 -21.39
N PRO A 99 7.78 41.74 -20.84
CA PRO A 99 7.65 41.46 -19.42
C PRO A 99 8.37 42.48 -18.56
N ARG A 100 7.70 42.91 -17.49
CA ARG A 100 8.13 44.02 -16.63
C ARG A 100 8.67 43.47 -15.31
N ALA A 101 9.80 43.99 -14.87
CA ALA A 101 10.33 43.79 -13.53
C ALA A 101 10.59 45.12 -12.84
N VAL A 102 10.22 45.26 -11.57
CA VAL A 102 10.39 46.46 -10.76
C VAL A 102 11.19 46.13 -9.52
N LEU A 103 12.22 46.93 -9.22
CA LEU A 103 13.00 46.78 -7.99
C LEU A 103 12.40 47.64 -6.87
N LEU A 104 12.12 47.03 -5.71
CA LEU A 104 11.59 47.69 -4.52
C LEU A 104 12.61 47.66 -3.38
N GLY A 105 12.66 48.70 -2.54
CA GLY A 105 13.51 48.73 -1.34
C GLY A 105 12.86 48.02 -0.16
N ARG A 106 13.65 47.33 0.66
CA ARG A 106 13.20 46.66 1.89
C ARG A 106 13.43 47.56 3.12
N GLU A 107 12.38 47.90 3.87
CA GLU A 107 12.53 48.53 5.19
C GLU A 107 12.84 47.47 6.28
N PRO A 108 13.79 47.74 7.20
CA PRO A 108 14.10 46.81 8.28
C PRO A 108 12.95 46.71 9.31
N PRO A 109 12.66 45.52 9.87
CA PRO A 109 11.57 45.34 10.82
C PRO A 109 11.85 46.05 12.15
N ALA A 110 10.81 46.70 12.71
CA ALA A 110 10.87 47.39 14.00
C ALA A 110 11.13 46.41 15.17
N PRO A 111 11.88 46.82 16.22
CA PRO A 111 12.21 45.94 17.33
C PRO A 111 10.99 45.61 18.19
N ALA A 112 10.78 44.32 18.45
CA ALA A 112 9.67 43.78 19.24
C ALA A 112 9.74 44.18 20.72
N ALA A 113 8.56 44.45 21.31
CA ALA A 113 8.37 44.72 22.74
C ALA A 113 8.47 43.43 23.59
N PRO A 114 8.80 43.53 24.90
CA PRO A 114 9.23 42.37 25.70
C PRO A 114 8.04 41.50 26.17
N SER A 115 8.17 40.19 25.97
CA SER A 115 7.22 39.16 26.43
C SER A 115 7.49 38.74 27.89
N LEU A 116 6.40 38.48 28.62
CA LEU A 116 6.37 37.92 29.98
C LEU A 116 6.70 36.41 29.98
N PRO A 117 7.16 35.84 31.12
CA PRO A 117 7.89 34.58 31.17
C PRO A 117 7.01 33.35 30.95
N SER A 118 7.39 32.51 29.99
CA SER A 118 6.76 31.21 29.72
C SER A 118 7.25 30.13 30.68
N SER A 119 6.31 29.29 31.08
CA SER A 119 6.50 28.06 31.86
C SER A 119 7.41 27.07 31.11
N ALA A 120 8.47 26.67 31.79
CA ALA A 120 9.34 25.57 31.43
C ALA A 120 8.60 24.21 31.37
N ASP A 121 9.20 23.29 30.61
CA ASP A 121 8.90 21.85 30.50
C ASP A 121 7.70 21.41 29.66
N ARG A 122 7.82 21.56 28.32
CA ARG A 122 7.57 20.46 27.36
C ARG A 122 8.52 20.60 26.16
N PRO A 123 9.24 19.54 25.72
CA PRO A 123 9.93 19.57 24.45
C PRO A 123 8.88 19.49 23.34
N SER A 124 8.45 20.64 22.81
CA SER A 124 7.75 20.68 21.52
C SER A 124 8.74 20.22 20.46
N ALA A 125 8.53 19.03 19.90
CA ALA A 125 9.44 18.43 18.93
C ALA A 125 9.44 19.14 17.55
N VAL A 126 8.99 20.39 17.45
CA VAL A 126 9.27 21.26 16.31
C VAL A 126 9.69 22.62 16.84
N SER A 127 11.00 22.83 16.89
CA SER A 127 11.61 24.11 17.25
C SER A 127 12.85 24.31 16.37
N MET A 128 12.61 24.35 15.07
CA MET A 128 13.48 24.96 14.05
C MET A 128 12.65 25.10 12.75
N PRO A 129 12.06 26.27 12.46
CA PRO A 129 11.41 26.52 11.17
C PRO A 129 12.38 26.35 9.99
N ALA A 130 13.68 26.59 10.22
CA ALA A 130 14.75 26.35 9.24
C ALA A 130 15.09 24.86 9.02
N ALA A 131 14.65 23.95 9.90
CA ALA A 131 14.89 22.50 9.77
C ALA A 131 13.61 21.71 9.42
N THR A 132 12.48 22.40 9.26
CA THR A 132 11.19 21.81 8.84
C THR A 132 10.63 22.45 7.58
N GLY A 133 11.36 23.42 6.99
CA GLY A 133 11.15 23.75 5.60
C GLY A 133 11.51 22.51 4.78
N THR A 134 10.51 21.89 4.17
CA THR A 134 10.73 21.34 2.82
C THR A 134 11.56 22.37 2.08
N PHE A 135 12.64 21.98 1.39
CA PHE A 135 13.48 22.93 0.65
C PHE A 135 12.70 23.68 -0.47
N ARG A 136 11.42 23.35 -0.61
CA ARG A 136 10.41 23.96 -1.46
C ARG A 136 9.81 25.24 -0.87
N GLN A 137 9.67 26.24 -1.73
CA GLN A 137 8.82 27.39 -1.44
C GLN A 137 7.35 26.96 -1.33
N PRO A 138 6.54 27.63 -0.49
CA PRO A 138 5.13 27.30 -0.38
C PRO A 138 4.43 27.49 -1.72
N THR A 139 3.69 26.48 -2.16
CA THR A 139 2.94 26.49 -3.41
C THR A 139 1.86 27.58 -3.39
N THR A 140 1.25 27.80 -2.22
CA THR A 140 0.28 28.88 -2.01
C THR A 140 0.46 29.47 -0.61
N VAL A 141 0.37 30.80 -0.50
CA VAL A 141 0.34 31.50 0.79
C VAL A 141 -0.99 32.24 0.90
N ARG A 142 -1.72 31.99 1.99
CA ARG A 142 -3.04 32.61 2.25
C ARG A 142 -3.02 33.30 3.62
N PRO A 143 -3.76 34.40 3.82
CA PRO A 143 -3.93 34.97 5.15
C PRO A 143 -4.65 33.96 6.06
N LEU A 144 -4.31 33.97 7.36
CA LEU A 144 -4.97 33.09 8.32
C LEU A 144 -6.48 33.35 8.35
N PRO A 145 -7.29 32.28 8.39
CA PRO A 145 -8.72 32.45 8.30
C PRO A 145 -9.30 32.99 9.60
N ALA A 146 -10.17 34.00 9.49
CA ALA A 146 -10.92 34.55 10.63
C ALA A 146 -12.15 33.72 11.03
N LYS A 147 -12.48 32.68 10.24
CA LYS A 147 -13.63 31.78 10.42
C LYS A 147 -13.20 30.34 10.19
N THR A 148 -14.05 29.38 10.55
CA THR A 148 -13.84 27.97 10.19
C THR A 148 -13.69 27.80 8.69
N VAL A 149 -12.62 27.13 8.26
CA VAL A 149 -12.31 26.77 6.87
C VAL A 149 -12.58 25.28 6.69
N ARG A 150 -13.41 24.94 5.71
CA ARG A 150 -13.60 23.55 5.30
C ARG A 150 -12.54 23.16 4.30
N ILE A 151 -11.98 21.98 4.50
CA ILE A 151 -10.91 21.41 3.67
C ILE A 151 -11.43 20.10 3.07
N GLY A 152 -11.27 19.93 1.76
CA GLY A 152 -11.62 18.67 1.09
C GLY A 152 -11.56 18.77 -0.42
N ARG A 153 -11.85 17.65 -1.10
CA ARG A 153 -11.77 17.57 -2.56
C ARG A 153 -12.96 18.20 -3.29
N ASP A 154 -14.11 18.30 -2.63
CA ASP A 154 -15.30 18.86 -3.26
C ASP A 154 -15.14 20.37 -3.50
N ALA A 155 -15.63 20.87 -4.64
CA ALA A 155 -15.54 22.29 -5.00
C ALA A 155 -16.30 23.22 -4.04
N GLY A 156 -17.19 22.68 -3.20
CA GLY A 156 -17.89 23.45 -2.17
C GLY A 156 -17.09 23.74 -0.90
N ASN A 157 -15.84 23.27 -0.78
CA ASN A 157 -14.98 23.57 0.37
C ASN A 157 -14.28 24.93 0.20
N ASP A 158 -13.94 25.58 1.31
CA ASP A 158 -13.17 26.82 1.31
C ASP A 158 -11.71 26.59 0.84
N LEU A 159 -11.15 25.43 1.18
CA LEU A 159 -9.86 24.95 0.70
C LEU A 159 -10.07 23.65 -0.07
N VAL A 160 -9.99 23.74 -1.40
CA VAL A 160 -10.16 22.62 -2.30
C VAL A 160 -8.80 21.97 -2.57
N ILE A 161 -8.69 20.66 -2.29
CA ILE A 161 -7.49 19.86 -2.60
C ILE A 161 -7.86 18.85 -3.71
N ASP A 162 -7.29 19.03 -4.91
CA ASP A 162 -7.54 18.13 -6.04
C ASP A 162 -6.69 16.85 -5.97
N ASP A 163 -7.07 15.97 -5.04
CA ASP A 163 -6.38 14.71 -4.81
C ASP A 163 -7.37 13.59 -4.50
N LEU A 164 -7.36 12.52 -5.29
CA LEU A 164 -8.26 11.38 -5.14
C LEU A 164 -8.11 10.64 -3.82
N VAL A 165 -7.01 10.79 -3.08
CA VAL A 165 -6.87 10.22 -1.73
C VAL A 165 -7.57 11.07 -0.66
N VAL A 166 -8.01 12.29 -0.99
CA VAL A 166 -8.71 13.22 -0.11
C VAL A 166 -10.23 13.03 -0.24
N SER A 167 -10.92 12.89 0.90
CA SER A 167 -12.37 12.85 0.97
C SER A 167 -13.01 14.17 0.50
N ARG A 168 -14.24 14.11 -0.01
CA ARG A 168 -14.97 15.31 -0.46
C ARG A 168 -15.06 16.37 0.61
N HIS A 169 -15.37 15.97 1.84
CA HIS A 169 -15.23 16.81 3.04
C HIS A 169 -14.28 16.08 3.98
N HIS A 170 -13.06 16.60 4.13
CA HIS A 170 -11.98 15.90 4.80
C HIS A 170 -11.81 16.38 6.23
N ALA A 171 -11.61 17.69 6.41
CA ALA A 171 -11.34 18.30 7.69
C ALA A 171 -11.89 19.72 7.78
N GLU A 172 -11.92 20.26 8.99
CA GLU A 172 -12.20 21.68 9.26
C GLU A 172 -11.07 22.28 10.10
N LEU A 173 -10.50 23.38 9.63
CA LEU A 173 -9.65 24.24 10.44
C LEU A 173 -10.53 25.29 11.11
N ARG A 174 -10.75 25.15 12.42
CA ARG A 174 -11.65 26.00 13.21
C ARG A 174 -10.85 27.09 13.91
N ALA A 175 -11.22 28.35 13.68
CA ALA A 175 -10.75 29.47 14.47
C ALA A 175 -11.57 29.54 15.77
N LEU A 176 -10.90 29.49 16.91
CA LEU A 176 -11.51 29.61 18.24
C LEU A 176 -11.58 31.08 18.67
N ALA A 177 -12.48 31.38 19.61
CA ALA A 177 -12.74 32.76 20.06
C ALA A 177 -11.54 33.41 20.78
N ASP A 178 -10.58 32.61 21.22
CA ASP A 178 -9.32 33.04 21.84
C ASP A 178 -8.20 33.32 20.83
N GLY A 179 -8.48 33.21 19.52
CA GLY A 179 -7.50 33.42 18.45
C GLY A 179 -6.63 32.20 18.15
N THR A 180 -6.88 31.05 18.79
CA THR A 180 -6.19 29.80 18.47
C THR A 180 -6.93 29.00 17.39
N TYR A 181 -6.25 28.02 16.80
CA TYR A 181 -6.80 27.17 15.76
C TYR A 181 -6.91 25.72 16.24
N GLU A 182 -7.93 25.00 15.79
CA GLU A 182 -8.07 23.56 15.99
C GLU A 182 -8.37 22.89 14.64
N ILE A 183 -7.68 21.80 14.32
CA ILE A 183 -7.98 20.94 13.18
C ILE A 183 -8.91 19.82 13.62
N VAL A 184 -9.98 19.58 12.87
CA VAL A 184 -10.96 18.52 13.15
C VAL A 184 -11.17 17.66 11.91
N ASP A 185 -10.90 16.36 12.03
CA ASP A 185 -11.16 15.38 10.96
C ASP A 185 -12.66 15.05 10.89
N LEU A 186 -13.24 15.11 9.69
CA LEU A 186 -14.67 14.88 9.46
C LEU A 186 -14.99 13.39 9.20
N GLY A 187 -14.15 12.47 9.67
CA GLY A 187 -14.25 11.05 9.36
C GLY A 187 -13.70 10.73 7.98
N SER A 188 -12.58 11.35 7.61
CA SER A 188 -11.95 11.18 6.31
C SER A 188 -11.49 9.73 6.07
N HIS A 189 -11.28 9.37 4.81
CA HIS A 189 -10.90 8.01 4.43
C HIS A 189 -9.47 7.63 4.91
N ASN A 190 -8.53 8.56 4.72
CA ASN A 190 -7.10 8.35 4.96
C ASN A 190 -6.57 9.03 6.23
N GLY A 191 -7.44 9.77 6.93
CA GLY A 191 -7.11 10.50 8.14
C GLY A 191 -6.49 11.86 7.87
N THR A 192 -6.65 12.75 8.84
CA THR A 192 -5.89 14.01 8.96
C THR A 192 -4.70 13.79 9.88
N PHE A 193 -3.56 14.39 9.58
CA PHE A 193 -2.34 14.28 10.37
C PHE A 193 -1.91 15.64 10.92
N LEU A 194 -1.39 15.66 12.14
CA LEU A 194 -0.79 16.83 12.77
C LEU A 194 0.62 16.43 13.25
N ASN A 195 1.65 17.06 12.69
CA ASN A 195 3.06 16.76 12.93
C ASN A 195 3.37 15.26 12.76
N GLY A 196 2.89 14.67 11.65
CA GLY A 196 3.09 13.26 11.30
C GLY A 196 2.19 12.26 12.03
N GLN A 197 1.41 12.70 13.03
CA GLN A 197 0.56 11.82 13.85
C GLN A 197 -0.92 11.95 13.48
N PRO A 198 -1.69 10.84 13.47
CA PRO A 198 -3.11 10.89 13.14
C PRO A 198 -3.91 11.67 14.19
N VAL A 199 -4.75 12.60 13.74
CA VAL A 199 -5.54 13.46 14.62
C VAL A 199 -7.02 13.40 14.27
N ALA A 200 -7.88 13.20 15.27
CA ALA A 200 -9.33 13.33 15.13
C ALA A 200 -9.78 14.78 15.42
N ARG A 201 -9.21 15.37 16.47
CA ARG A 201 -9.25 16.81 16.76
C ARG A 201 -7.95 17.19 17.48
N GLY A 202 -7.41 18.36 17.21
CA GLY A 202 -6.21 18.83 17.90
C GLY A 202 -5.95 20.31 17.70
N PRO A 203 -5.41 21.01 18.72
CA PRO A 203 -5.00 22.40 18.58
C PRO A 203 -3.85 22.51 17.57
N VAL A 204 -3.83 23.58 16.77
CA VAL A 204 -2.79 23.88 15.79
C VAL A 204 -2.14 25.20 16.16
N GLY A 205 -0.85 25.16 16.45
CA GLY A 205 -0.03 26.33 16.77
C GLY A 205 0.86 26.79 15.61
N PRO A 206 1.57 27.91 15.77
CA PRO A 206 2.58 28.36 14.81
C PRO A 206 3.68 27.30 14.63
N GLY A 207 3.99 26.96 13.38
CA GLY A 207 4.98 25.95 13.02
C GLY A 207 4.49 24.50 13.03
N ASP A 208 3.23 24.25 13.42
CA ASP A 208 2.64 22.92 13.30
C ASP A 208 2.28 22.62 11.83
N ILE A 209 2.50 21.36 11.44
CA ILE A 209 2.22 20.87 10.08
C ILE A 209 0.95 20.02 10.10
N VAL A 210 -0.04 20.40 9.31
CA VAL A 210 -1.27 19.63 9.07
C VAL A 210 -1.15 18.90 7.73
N GLY A 211 -1.09 17.57 7.76
CA GLY A 211 -1.01 16.72 6.57
C GLY A 211 -2.38 16.21 6.13
N ILE A 212 -2.75 16.43 4.87
CA ILE A 212 -3.98 15.95 4.23
C ILE A 212 -3.66 15.46 2.81
N GLY A 213 -3.69 14.15 2.58
CA GLY A 213 -3.30 13.56 1.30
C GLY A 213 -1.85 13.89 0.94
N HIS A 214 -1.62 14.38 -0.28
CA HIS A 214 -0.30 14.85 -0.72
C HIS A 214 -0.02 16.33 -0.38
N SER A 215 -0.93 17.03 0.31
CA SER A 215 -0.74 18.42 0.76
C SER A 215 -0.33 18.48 2.23
N ALA A 216 0.55 19.43 2.56
CA ALA A 216 0.89 19.82 3.92
C ALA A 216 0.61 21.32 4.13
N PHE A 217 0.03 21.68 5.26
CA PHE A 217 -0.28 23.06 5.63
C PHE A 217 0.48 23.46 6.88
N CYS A 218 1.13 24.63 6.86
CA CYS A 218 1.85 25.16 8.02
C CYS A 218 1.35 26.56 8.36
N LEU A 219 1.14 26.84 9.65
CA LEU A 219 0.86 28.19 10.12
C LEU A 219 2.18 28.93 10.38
N VAL A 220 2.45 29.97 9.59
CA VAL A 220 3.66 30.80 9.72
C VAL A 220 3.25 32.27 9.86
N GLY A 221 3.42 32.83 11.07
CA GLY A 221 2.96 34.17 11.39
C GLY A 221 1.44 34.29 11.21
N ASP A 222 1.01 35.27 10.41
CA ASP A 222 -0.40 35.50 10.08
C ASP A 222 -0.84 34.84 8.75
N ALA A 223 -0.06 33.85 8.26
CA ALA A 223 -0.36 33.15 7.02
C ALA A 223 -0.49 31.62 7.19
N LEU A 224 -1.40 31.03 6.42
CA LEU A 224 -1.46 29.60 6.15
C LEU A 224 -0.68 29.32 4.86
N GLN A 225 0.41 28.57 4.97
CA GLN A 225 1.24 28.16 3.84
C GLN A 225 0.89 26.73 3.45
N GLU A 226 0.66 26.51 2.15
CA GLU A 226 0.40 25.19 1.56
C GLU A 226 1.63 24.71 0.80
N PHE A 227 2.04 23.48 1.09
CA PHE A 227 3.11 22.75 0.42
C PHE A 227 2.49 21.53 -0.25
N VAL A 228 2.45 21.55 -1.58
CA VAL A 228 1.97 20.41 -2.36
C VAL A 228 3.17 19.57 -2.79
N ASP A 229 3.07 18.27 -2.53
CA ASP A 229 3.99 17.31 -3.10
C ASP A 229 3.70 17.17 -4.60
N THR A 230 4.52 17.83 -5.44
CA THR A 230 4.37 17.78 -6.90
C THR A 230 4.96 16.50 -7.51
N GLY A 231 5.51 15.60 -6.68
CA GLY A 231 6.17 14.36 -7.10
C GLY A 231 7.69 14.40 -6.98
N GLU A 232 8.31 15.57 -7.07
CA GLU A 232 9.77 15.72 -7.09
C GLU A 232 10.31 15.72 -5.67
N VAL A 233 10.52 14.54 -5.12
CA VAL A 233 10.91 14.36 -3.71
C VAL A 233 12.33 13.85 -3.61
N SER A 234 13.12 14.49 -2.76
CA SER A 234 14.44 14.00 -2.36
C SER A 234 14.36 13.05 -1.15
N LEU A 235 15.28 12.12 -1.07
CA LEU A 235 15.44 11.21 0.07
C LEU A 235 16.88 11.29 0.57
N ASP A 236 17.10 11.71 1.81
CA ASP A 236 18.43 11.73 2.42
C ASP A 236 18.57 10.63 3.47
N VAL A 237 19.60 9.81 3.34
CA VAL A 237 19.84 8.65 4.19
C VAL A 237 21.08 8.92 5.02
N GLN A 238 20.93 8.90 6.35
CA GLN A 238 21.98 9.31 7.28
C GLN A 238 22.27 8.21 8.31
N ASP A 239 23.47 7.65 8.23
CA ASP A 239 24.09 6.74 9.19
C ASP A 239 23.21 5.53 9.57
N LEU A 240 22.52 4.92 8.60
CA LEU A 240 21.63 3.80 8.88
C LEU A 240 22.38 2.57 9.37
N GLU A 241 21.99 2.07 10.54
CA GLU A 241 22.51 0.84 11.13
C GLU A 241 21.37 -0.11 11.50
N VAL A 242 21.52 -1.39 11.15
CA VAL A 242 20.57 -2.45 11.52
C VAL A 242 21.34 -3.62 12.06
N THR A 243 20.98 -4.05 13.27
CA THR A 243 21.56 -5.19 13.97
C THR A 243 20.49 -6.25 14.23
N VAL A 244 20.90 -7.52 14.25
CA VAL A 244 20.03 -8.64 14.60
C VAL A 244 20.73 -9.50 15.64
N GLY A 245 20.14 -9.55 16.84
CA GLY A 245 20.62 -10.36 17.96
C GLY A 245 19.70 -10.18 19.18
N ARG A 246 19.70 -11.15 20.10
CA ARG A 246 19.12 -10.95 21.43
C ARG A 246 20.20 -10.32 22.32
N GLU A 247 19.81 -9.37 23.17
CA GLU A 247 20.69 -8.85 24.23
C GLU A 247 21.44 -10.01 24.91
N GLY A 248 22.78 -9.97 24.88
CA GLY A 248 23.65 -10.97 25.50
C GLY A 248 24.17 -12.11 24.61
N LYS A 249 23.75 -12.23 23.35
CA LYS A 249 24.44 -13.08 22.34
C LYS A 249 24.79 -12.22 21.13
N GLY A 250 26.09 -12.01 20.91
CA GLY A 250 26.66 -11.10 19.90
C GLY A 250 25.77 -10.86 18.68
N GLY A 251 25.35 -9.61 18.51
CA GLY A 251 24.49 -9.19 17.40
C GLY A 251 25.24 -9.24 16.08
N LYS A 252 24.53 -9.61 15.01
CA LYS A 252 25.02 -9.50 13.64
C LYS A 252 24.55 -8.18 13.06
N THR A 253 25.49 -7.31 12.68
CA THR A 253 25.20 -6.10 11.91
C THR A 253 24.83 -6.50 10.47
N LEU A 254 23.68 -6.01 10.01
CA LEU A 254 23.12 -6.23 8.68
C LEU A 254 23.27 -5.00 7.77
N LEU A 255 23.33 -3.80 8.37
CA LEU A 255 23.69 -2.52 7.75
C LEU A 255 24.58 -1.76 8.73
N ASP A 256 25.66 -1.16 8.24
CA ASP A 256 26.65 -0.43 9.04
C ASP A 256 26.84 0.97 8.45
N ARG A 257 26.26 1.97 9.13
CA ARG A 257 26.39 3.41 8.87
C ARG A 257 26.29 3.78 7.38
N VAL A 258 25.21 3.33 6.75
CA VAL A 258 24.95 3.61 5.34
C VAL A 258 24.38 5.02 5.19
N SER A 259 25.07 5.87 4.42
CA SER A 259 24.68 7.27 4.16
C SER A 259 24.75 7.59 2.66
N PHE A 260 23.67 8.14 2.10
CA PHE A 260 23.64 8.61 0.72
C PHE A 260 22.40 9.49 0.44
N PRO A 261 22.53 10.57 -0.36
CA PRO A 261 21.39 11.37 -0.79
C PRO A 261 20.81 10.82 -2.10
N VAL A 262 19.50 10.83 -2.26
CA VAL A 262 18.79 10.56 -3.52
C VAL A 262 18.08 11.86 -3.93
N GLY A 263 18.52 12.42 -5.05
CA GLY A 263 17.90 13.61 -5.62
C GLY A 263 16.47 13.37 -6.10
N GLU A 264 15.78 14.47 -6.40
CA GLU A 264 14.48 14.44 -7.06
C GLU A 264 14.59 13.84 -8.48
N LYS A 265 13.51 13.23 -8.98
CA LYS A 265 13.45 12.65 -10.35
C LYS A 265 14.56 11.63 -10.65
N CYS A 266 15.12 11.04 -9.59
CA CYS A 266 16.27 10.16 -9.68
C CYS A 266 15.82 8.70 -9.79
N LEU A 267 16.40 7.97 -10.74
CA LEU A 267 16.38 6.51 -10.79
C LEU A 267 17.65 5.96 -10.15
N LEU A 268 17.54 5.44 -8.93
CA LEU A 268 18.63 4.81 -8.19
C LEU A 268 18.59 3.29 -8.34
N GLY A 269 19.66 2.70 -8.85
CA GLY A 269 19.89 1.25 -8.79
C GLY A 269 20.62 0.86 -7.52
N VAL A 270 20.14 -0.16 -6.80
CA VAL A 270 20.80 -0.74 -5.62
C VAL A 270 21.17 -2.19 -5.94
N VAL A 271 22.47 -2.46 -5.98
CA VAL A 271 23.04 -3.77 -6.33
C VAL A 271 24.01 -4.25 -5.26
N GLY A 272 24.36 -5.53 -5.30
CA GLY A 272 25.24 -6.16 -4.31
C GLY A 272 25.08 -7.68 -4.33
N PRO A 273 26.06 -8.45 -3.83
CA PRO A 273 25.96 -9.90 -3.75
C PRO A 273 24.82 -10.35 -2.81
N SER A 274 24.54 -11.64 -2.81
CA SER A 274 23.52 -12.20 -1.89
C SER A 274 23.94 -11.97 -0.44
N GLY A 275 23.00 -11.53 0.40
CA GLY A 275 23.28 -11.24 1.81
C GLY A 275 24.02 -9.91 2.09
N ALA A 276 24.27 -9.06 1.09
CA ALA A 276 24.88 -7.73 1.27
C ALA A 276 23.99 -6.71 2.02
N GLY A 277 22.77 -7.06 2.40
CA GLY A 277 21.86 -6.17 3.14
C GLY A 277 20.85 -5.40 2.29
N LYS A 278 20.75 -5.65 0.97
CA LYS A 278 19.80 -4.99 0.05
C LYS A 278 18.35 -4.94 0.55
N SER A 279 17.76 -6.09 0.89
CA SER A 279 16.38 -6.14 1.42
C SER A 279 16.28 -5.52 2.82
N THR A 280 17.35 -5.54 3.61
CA THR A 280 17.40 -4.85 4.91
C THR A 280 17.33 -3.34 4.70
N LEU A 281 18.11 -2.81 3.75
CA LEU A 281 18.12 -1.41 3.36
C LEU A 281 16.74 -1.00 2.85
N LEU A 282 16.15 -1.78 1.95
CA LEU A 282 14.80 -1.51 1.44
C LEU A 282 13.75 -1.39 2.55
N ASN A 283 13.78 -2.29 3.53
CA ASN A 283 12.84 -2.24 4.66
C ASN A 283 13.09 -1.03 5.59
N ALA A 284 14.35 -0.61 5.73
CA ALA A 284 14.73 0.58 6.48
C ALA A 284 14.30 1.86 5.76
N LEU A 285 14.54 1.97 4.45
CA LEU A 285 14.16 3.15 3.64
C LEU A 285 12.64 3.30 3.46
N THR A 286 11.90 2.20 3.53
CA THR A 286 10.43 2.23 3.45
C THR A 286 9.75 2.40 4.80
N GLY A 287 10.49 2.42 5.91
CA GLY A 287 9.93 2.48 7.28
C GLY A 287 9.17 1.23 7.73
N LEU A 288 9.07 0.18 6.91
CA LEU A 288 8.42 -1.10 7.28
C LEU A 288 9.14 -1.81 8.43
N ARG A 289 10.47 -1.68 8.46
CA ARG A 289 11.30 -2.03 9.60
C ARG A 289 12.30 -0.89 9.81
N PRO A 290 12.02 0.04 10.73
CA PRO A 290 12.96 1.13 11.04
C PRO A 290 14.35 0.59 11.39
N ALA A 291 15.37 1.39 11.08
CA ALA A 291 16.73 1.10 11.49
C ALA A 291 16.89 1.20 13.02
N ASP A 292 17.93 0.56 13.57
CA ASP A 292 18.23 0.65 15.01
C ASP A 292 18.89 2.00 15.35
N SER A 293 19.65 2.56 14.40
CA SER A 293 20.23 3.90 14.45
C SER A 293 20.24 4.55 13.05
N GLY A 294 20.42 5.87 13.00
CA GLY A 294 20.35 6.68 11.78
C GLY A 294 18.96 7.24 11.48
N THR A 295 18.85 8.05 10.43
CA THR A 295 17.59 8.68 10.00
C THR A 295 17.41 8.58 8.50
N VAL A 296 16.14 8.62 8.07
CA VAL A 296 15.74 8.72 6.66
C VAL A 296 14.89 9.96 6.52
N LEU A 297 15.35 10.94 5.75
CA LEU A 297 14.69 12.23 5.58
C LEU A 297 14.00 12.26 4.21
N TYR A 298 12.68 12.35 4.23
CA TYR A 298 11.82 12.55 3.07
C TYR A 298 11.59 14.04 2.90
N ASP A 299 12.23 14.67 1.91
CA ASP A 299 12.19 16.13 1.69
C ASP A 299 12.42 16.93 3.01
N GLY A 300 13.42 16.49 3.78
CA GLY A 300 13.78 17.10 5.08
C GLY A 300 12.95 16.64 6.28
N ARG A 301 11.90 15.82 6.08
CA ARG A 301 11.07 15.26 7.17
C ARG A 301 11.52 13.86 7.56
N ASP A 302 11.68 13.60 8.85
CA ASP A 302 12.04 12.26 9.36
C ASP A 302 10.93 11.25 9.08
N LEU A 303 11.22 10.27 8.23
CA LEU A 303 10.30 9.21 7.81
C LEU A 303 9.84 8.33 8.97
N TYR A 304 10.71 8.02 9.94
CA TYR A 304 10.35 7.14 11.05
C TYR A 304 9.42 7.84 12.04
N ARG A 305 9.64 9.14 12.25
CA ARG A 305 8.80 9.96 13.10
C ARG A 305 7.43 10.24 12.46
N ASP A 306 7.41 10.59 11.18
CA ASP A 306 6.20 11.00 10.45
C ASP A 306 5.61 9.86 9.59
N PHE A 307 5.97 8.61 9.92
CA PHE A 307 5.66 7.44 9.11
C PHE A 307 4.17 7.27 8.78
N ALA A 308 3.27 7.58 9.74
CA ALA A 308 1.83 7.38 9.57
C ALA A 308 1.25 8.19 8.40
N GLU A 309 1.79 9.40 8.21
CA GLU A 309 1.48 10.32 7.10
C GLU A 309 2.28 9.93 5.84
N LEU A 310 3.62 9.90 5.94
CA LEU A 310 4.51 9.78 4.79
C LEU A 310 4.41 8.44 4.06
N ARG A 311 4.03 7.35 4.73
CA ARG A 311 3.81 6.04 4.08
C ARG A 311 2.77 6.09 2.97
N GLN A 312 1.86 7.07 2.97
CA GLN A 312 0.84 7.21 1.92
C GLN A 312 1.43 7.71 0.60
N ARG A 313 2.60 8.35 0.67
CA ARG A 313 3.34 8.94 -0.46
C ARG A 313 4.42 8.00 -1.02
N ILE A 314 4.61 6.85 -0.37
CA ILE A 314 5.61 5.84 -0.73
C ILE A 314 4.90 4.62 -1.34
N GLY A 315 5.25 4.31 -2.59
CA GLY A 315 4.85 3.07 -3.26
C GLY A 315 5.91 1.98 -3.09
N LEU A 316 5.50 0.75 -2.80
CA LEU A 316 6.41 -0.41 -2.75
C LEU A 316 5.91 -1.53 -3.66
N VAL A 317 6.74 -1.90 -4.63
CA VAL A 317 6.51 -3.02 -5.54
C VAL A 317 7.41 -4.19 -5.10
N PRO A 318 6.84 -5.24 -4.51
CA PRO A 318 7.64 -6.38 -4.04
C PRO A 318 8.17 -7.22 -5.20
N GLN A 319 9.09 -8.14 -4.88
CA GLN A 319 9.66 -9.11 -5.83
C GLN A 319 8.57 -9.92 -6.52
N ASP A 320 7.73 -10.60 -5.76
CA ASP A 320 6.62 -11.41 -6.28
C ASP A 320 5.49 -10.53 -6.84
N ASP A 321 4.94 -10.94 -7.99
CA ASP A 321 3.75 -10.33 -8.59
C ASP A 321 2.47 -10.74 -7.82
N ILE A 322 2.18 -10.03 -6.74
CA ILE A 322 1.01 -10.28 -5.87
C ILE A 322 -0.25 -9.71 -6.54
N LEU A 323 -0.82 -10.48 -7.49
CA LEU A 323 -1.95 -10.10 -8.33
C LEU A 323 -3.07 -11.16 -8.32
N HIS A 324 -4.31 -10.72 -8.56
CA HIS A 324 -5.42 -11.63 -8.89
C HIS A 324 -5.34 -12.05 -10.36
N ALA A 325 -4.55 -13.09 -10.66
CA ALA A 325 -4.20 -13.51 -12.01
C ALA A 325 -5.41 -13.89 -12.92
N GLN A 326 -6.55 -14.28 -12.32
CA GLN A 326 -7.77 -14.61 -13.05
C GLN A 326 -8.52 -13.38 -13.59
N LEU A 327 -8.27 -12.19 -13.02
CA LEU A 327 -8.94 -10.96 -13.43
C LEU A 327 -8.24 -10.33 -14.64
N THR A 328 -8.98 -9.49 -15.36
CA THR A 328 -8.38 -8.62 -16.38
C THR A 328 -7.64 -7.46 -15.72
N VAL A 329 -6.65 -6.88 -16.42
CA VAL A 329 -5.87 -5.73 -15.90
C VAL A 329 -6.78 -4.60 -15.42
N ARG A 330 -7.75 -4.20 -16.24
CA ARG A 330 -8.72 -3.15 -15.92
C ARG A 330 -9.57 -3.48 -14.69
N LYS A 331 -10.00 -4.74 -14.53
CA LYS A 331 -10.78 -5.16 -13.35
C LYS A 331 -9.92 -5.17 -12.09
N ALA A 332 -8.69 -5.67 -12.18
CA ALA A 332 -7.77 -5.69 -11.04
C ALA A 332 -7.47 -4.27 -10.54
N LEU A 333 -7.10 -3.35 -11.43
CA LEU A 333 -6.88 -1.95 -11.10
C LEU A 333 -8.15 -1.26 -10.61
N GLY A 334 -9.31 -1.56 -11.22
CA GLY A 334 -10.60 -1.01 -10.79
C GLY A 334 -10.99 -1.42 -9.37
N TYR A 335 -10.80 -2.68 -8.99
CA TYR A 335 -11.06 -3.14 -7.62
C TYR A 335 -10.04 -2.59 -6.63
N ALA A 336 -8.77 -2.47 -7.01
CA ALA A 336 -7.76 -1.82 -6.19
C ALA A 336 -8.10 -0.33 -5.94
N ALA A 337 -8.55 0.39 -6.98
CA ALA A 337 -9.02 1.76 -6.87
C ALA A 337 -10.25 1.89 -5.96
N GLU A 338 -11.22 0.97 -6.01
CA GLU A 338 -12.36 0.95 -5.08
C GLU A 338 -11.95 0.74 -3.60
N LEU A 339 -10.80 0.12 -3.35
CA LEU A 339 -10.28 -0.15 -2.00
C LEU A 339 -9.31 0.93 -1.49
N ARG A 340 -8.54 1.57 -2.37
CA ARG A 340 -7.54 2.60 -2.04
C ARG A 340 -8.13 4.01 -1.99
N PHE A 341 -9.19 4.28 -2.74
CA PHE A 341 -9.82 5.60 -2.77
C PHE A 341 -11.03 5.70 -1.84
N PRO A 342 -11.34 6.92 -1.36
CA PRO A 342 -12.59 7.23 -0.70
C PRO A 342 -13.82 6.72 -1.45
N GLN A 343 -14.87 6.34 -0.71
CA GLN A 343 -16.10 5.79 -1.30
C GLN A 343 -16.95 6.84 -2.00
N ASP A 344 -16.81 8.10 -1.60
CA ASP A 344 -17.42 9.28 -2.21
C ASP A 344 -16.75 9.68 -3.53
N THR A 345 -15.63 9.06 -3.90
CA THR A 345 -15.05 9.17 -5.24
C THR A 345 -16.02 8.60 -6.28
N ALA A 346 -16.32 9.39 -7.29
CA ALA A 346 -17.25 9.00 -8.33
C ALA A 346 -16.68 7.81 -9.12
N LYS A 347 -17.55 6.96 -9.65
CA LYS A 347 -17.11 5.82 -10.47
C LYS A 347 -16.34 6.29 -11.71
N ALA A 348 -16.75 7.41 -12.32
CA ALA A 348 -16.07 7.99 -13.47
C ALA A 348 -14.64 8.42 -13.14
N GLU A 349 -14.44 9.19 -12.06
CA GLU A 349 -13.11 9.62 -11.56
C GLU A 349 -12.17 8.43 -11.34
N ARG A 350 -12.66 7.35 -10.69
CA ARG A 350 -11.86 6.14 -10.50
C ARG A 350 -11.51 5.45 -11.82
N GLN A 351 -12.44 5.40 -12.76
CA GLN A 351 -12.22 4.78 -14.07
C GLN A 351 -11.24 5.58 -14.92
N GLU A 352 -11.30 6.90 -14.83
CA GLU A 352 -10.35 7.80 -15.47
C GLU A 352 -8.94 7.62 -14.92
N ARG A 353 -8.79 7.61 -13.58
CA ARG A 353 -7.48 7.33 -12.95
C ARG A 353 -6.92 5.96 -13.35
N VAL A 354 -7.77 4.93 -13.42
CA VAL A 354 -7.35 3.60 -13.90
C VAL A 354 -6.93 3.64 -15.37
N ALA A 355 -7.65 4.38 -16.22
CA ALA A 355 -7.32 4.51 -17.64
C ALA A 355 -6.00 5.29 -17.84
N GLU A 356 -5.77 6.33 -17.04
CA GLU A 356 -4.53 7.10 -17.02
C GLU A 356 -3.33 6.20 -16.70
N VAL A 357 -3.38 5.43 -15.61
CA VAL A 357 -2.30 4.50 -15.21
C VAL A 357 -2.08 3.39 -16.26
N ILE A 358 -3.15 2.88 -16.88
CA ILE A 358 -3.03 1.90 -17.97
C ILE A 358 -2.28 2.50 -19.17
N ARG A 359 -2.53 3.77 -19.48
CA ARG A 359 -1.87 4.48 -20.59
C ARG A 359 -0.41 4.78 -20.28
N GLU A 360 -0.15 5.32 -19.08
CA GLU A 360 1.18 5.65 -18.56
C GLU A 360 2.13 4.43 -18.64
N LEU A 361 1.63 3.23 -18.36
CA LEU A 361 2.44 2.00 -18.40
C LEU A 361 2.38 1.23 -19.73
N GLY A 362 1.74 1.80 -20.75
CA GLY A 362 1.62 1.18 -22.07
C GLY A 362 0.85 -0.15 -22.07
N LEU A 363 -0.17 -0.28 -21.21
CA LEU A 363 -0.97 -1.50 -21.04
C LEU A 363 -2.31 -1.46 -21.79
N GLU A 364 -2.60 -0.43 -22.59
CA GLU A 364 -3.91 -0.19 -23.22
C GLU A 364 -4.40 -1.39 -24.05
N GLN A 365 -3.55 -1.94 -24.91
CA GLN A 365 -3.90 -3.09 -25.76
C GLN A 365 -4.08 -4.40 -24.98
N ARG A 366 -3.75 -4.41 -23.69
CA ARG A 366 -3.83 -5.56 -22.79
C ARG A 366 -4.78 -5.34 -21.63
N ALA A 367 -5.44 -4.18 -21.56
CA ALA A 367 -6.28 -3.76 -20.45
C ALA A 367 -7.41 -4.77 -20.12
N ASP A 368 -7.96 -5.40 -21.16
CA ASP A 368 -9.08 -6.35 -21.04
C ASP A 368 -8.63 -7.83 -21.14
N GLN A 369 -7.32 -8.08 -21.16
CA GLN A 369 -6.78 -9.45 -21.10
C GLN A 369 -6.64 -9.92 -19.64
N PRO A 370 -6.88 -11.22 -19.37
CA PRO A 370 -6.58 -11.82 -18.07
C PRO A 370 -5.09 -11.71 -17.71
N ILE A 371 -4.78 -11.41 -16.44
CA ILE A 371 -3.40 -11.20 -16.00
C ILE A 371 -2.52 -12.46 -16.17
N HIS A 372 -3.09 -13.66 -15.98
CA HIS A 372 -2.36 -14.93 -16.14
C HIS A 372 -1.86 -15.18 -17.57
N SER A 373 -2.43 -14.53 -18.59
CA SER A 373 -2.00 -14.68 -19.99
C SER A 373 -0.93 -13.66 -20.42
N LEU A 374 -0.57 -12.72 -19.54
CA LEU A 374 0.43 -11.69 -19.82
C LEU A 374 1.86 -12.24 -19.69
N SER A 375 2.81 -11.64 -20.42
CA SER A 375 4.24 -11.93 -20.24
C SER A 375 4.74 -11.49 -18.86
N GLY A 376 5.92 -11.97 -18.44
CA GLY A 376 6.52 -11.59 -17.15
C GLY A 376 6.65 -10.07 -17.00
N GLY A 377 7.27 -9.38 -17.96
CA GLY A 377 7.41 -7.92 -17.92
C GLY A 377 6.08 -7.17 -17.93
N GLN A 378 5.06 -7.69 -18.64
CA GLN A 378 3.71 -7.10 -18.63
C GLN A 378 3.02 -7.26 -17.27
N ARG A 379 3.16 -8.41 -16.61
CA ARG A 379 2.65 -8.60 -15.24
C ARG A 379 3.35 -7.68 -14.26
N LYS A 380 4.67 -7.49 -14.38
CA LYS A 380 5.39 -6.54 -13.52
C LYS A 380 4.88 -5.11 -13.71
N ARG A 381 4.61 -4.67 -14.94
CA ARG A 381 3.95 -3.39 -15.19
C ARG A 381 2.60 -3.29 -14.49
N VAL A 382 1.78 -4.35 -14.47
CA VAL A 382 0.53 -4.36 -13.69
C VAL A 382 0.78 -4.26 -12.18
N SER A 383 1.85 -4.88 -11.67
CA SER A 383 2.25 -4.76 -10.26
C SER A 383 2.64 -3.32 -9.90
N VAL A 384 3.36 -2.62 -10.78
CA VAL A 384 3.68 -1.18 -10.65
C VAL A 384 2.41 -0.33 -10.75
N ALA A 385 1.52 -0.64 -11.71
CA ALA A 385 0.26 0.06 -11.92
C ALA A 385 -0.60 0.13 -10.65
N LEU A 386 -0.63 -0.95 -9.86
CA LEU A 386 -1.37 -0.97 -8.60
C LEU A 386 -0.88 0.07 -7.59
N GLU A 387 0.43 0.32 -7.54
CA GLU A 387 1.00 1.33 -6.65
C GLU A 387 0.84 2.73 -7.22
N LEU A 388 0.93 2.90 -8.54
CA LEU A 388 0.72 4.19 -9.19
C LEU A 388 -0.70 4.73 -9.06
N LEU A 389 -1.71 3.91 -8.72
CA LEU A 389 -3.08 4.40 -8.51
C LEU A 389 -3.12 5.62 -7.57
N THR A 390 -2.35 5.58 -6.47
CA THR A 390 -2.33 6.64 -5.45
C THR A 390 -1.33 7.76 -5.73
N LYS A 391 -0.70 7.81 -6.92
CA LYS A 391 0.30 8.83 -7.30
C LYS A 391 1.45 8.99 -6.26
N PRO A 392 2.14 7.91 -5.85
CA PRO A 392 3.27 8.06 -4.94
C PRO A 392 4.40 8.86 -5.59
N SER A 393 5.01 9.76 -4.83
CA SER A 393 6.17 10.56 -5.24
C SER A 393 7.47 9.75 -5.16
N LEU A 394 7.54 8.79 -4.23
CA LEU A 394 8.67 7.90 -4.04
C LEU A 394 8.26 6.45 -4.28
N LEU A 395 8.91 5.77 -5.22
CA LEU A 395 8.61 4.40 -5.62
C LEU A 395 9.80 3.47 -5.37
N PHE A 396 9.58 2.45 -4.55
CA PHE A 396 10.55 1.39 -4.29
C PHE A 396 10.16 0.11 -5.05
N LEU A 397 11.14 -0.53 -5.68
CA LEU A 397 10.94 -1.81 -6.36
C LEU A 397 11.97 -2.82 -5.88
N ASP A 398 11.48 -3.96 -5.38
CA ASP A 398 12.31 -5.10 -5.02
C ASP A 398 12.38 -6.08 -6.20
N GLU A 399 13.59 -6.30 -6.69
CA GLU A 399 13.96 -7.17 -7.81
C GLU A 399 12.97 -7.16 -8.98
N PRO A 400 12.67 -5.99 -9.59
CA PRO A 400 11.60 -5.88 -10.57
C PRO A 400 11.85 -6.63 -11.87
N THR A 401 13.10 -7.00 -12.15
CA THR A 401 13.49 -7.69 -13.37
C THR A 401 13.88 -9.16 -13.14
N SER A 402 13.73 -9.68 -11.91
CA SER A 402 14.03 -11.07 -11.61
C SER A 402 13.17 -12.03 -12.45
N GLY A 403 13.82 -13.03 -13.06
CA GLY A 403 13.15 -14.06 -13.87
C GLY A 403 12.61 -13.57 -15.22
N LEU A 404 12.97 -12.35 -15.65
CA LEU A 404 12.66 -11.84 -16.98
C LEU A 404 13.78 -12.17 -17.98
N ASP A 405 13.42 -12.27 -19.26
CA ASP A 405 14.42 -12.28 -20.32
C ASP A 405 15.07 -10.89 -20.48
N PRO A 406 16.26 -10.79 -21.10
CA PRO A 406 16.99 -9.52 -21.23
C PRO A 406 16.19 -8.41 -21.94
N GLY A 407 15.33 -8.76 -22.89
CA GLY A 407 14.51 -7.78 -23.61
C GLY A 407 13.41 -7.19 -22.73
N MET A 408 12.77 -8.04 -21.91
CA MET A 408 11.75 -7.63 -20.95
C MET A 408 12.36 -6.87 -19.76
N ASP A 409 13.53 -7.27 -19.26
CA ASP A 409 14.30 -6.55 -18.23
C ASP A 409 14.54 -5.10 -18.67
N ARG A 410 15.16 -4.91 -19.84
CA ARG A 410 15.41 -3.59 -20.42
C ARG A 410 14.11 -2.79 -20.56
N SER A 411 13.05 -3.43 -21.06
CA SER A 411 11.74 -2.77 -21.24
C SER A 411 11.09 -2.32 -19.93
N VAL A 412 11.32 -3.03 -18.82
CA VAL A 412 10.86 -2.64 -17.49
C VAL A 412 11.71 -1.49 -16.95
N MET A 413 13.04 -1.56 -17.06
CA MET A 413 13.93 -0.48 -16.61
C MET A 413 13.68 0.84 -17.34
N HIS A 414 13.47 0.82 -18.66
CA HIS A 414 13.11 2.03 -19.42
C HIS A 414 11.74 2.60 -19.02
N MET A 415 10.79 1.76 -18.61
CA MET A 415 9.52 2.24 -18.06
C MET A 415 9.73 2.92 -16.70
N LEU A 416 10.59 2.38 -15.83
CA LEU A 416 10.92 3.01 -14.54
C LEU A 416 11.67 4.33 -14.72
N ARG A 417 12.55 4.43 -15.72
CA ARG A 417 13.18 5.70 -16.13
C ARG A 417 12.14 6.73 -16.54
N GLY A 418 11.17 6.36 -17.38
CA GLY A 418 10.09 7.25 -17.77
C GLY A 418 9.27 7.76 -16.57
N LEU A 419 9.01 6.90 -15.57
CA LEU A 419 8.35 7.33 -14.34
C LEU A 419 9.18 8.35 -13.54
N ALA A 420 10.51 8.24 -13.58
CA ALA A 420 11.41 9.18 -12.94
C ALA A 420 11.47 10.52 -13.71
N ASP A 421 11.54 10.46 -15.03
CA ASP A 421 11.45 11.64 -15.93
C ASP A 421 10.14 12.41 -15.73
N ASP A 422 9.05 11.70 -15.48
CA ASP A 422 7.73 12.26 -15.18
C ASP A 422 7.62 12.91 -13.78
N GLY A 423 8.70 12.93 -13.01
CA GLY A 423 8.80 13.69 -11.76
C GLY A 423 9.02 12.84 -10.50
N ARG A 424 8.97 11.51 -10.57
CA ARG A 424 9.02 10.65 -9.37
C ARG A 424 10.45 10.26 -9.02
N THR A 425 10.70 9.96 -7.75
CA THR A 425 11.96 9.34 -7.33
C THR A 425 11.77 7.84 -7.25
N VAL A 426 12.63 7.08 -7.94
CA VAL A 426 12.48 5.64 -8.12
C VAL A 426 13.73 4.92 -7.62
N ILE A 427 13.57 3.99 -6.69
CA ILE A 427 14.66 3.19 -6.12
C ILE A 427 14.43 1.72 -6.47
N VAL A 428 15.35 1.15 -7.25
CA VAL A 428 15.29 -0.22 -7.74
C VAL A 428 16.36 -1.05 -7.07
N VAL A 429 15.95 -2.02 -6.26
CA VAL A 429 16.84 -3.06 -5.75
C VAL A 429 16.87 -4.19 -6.77
N THR A 430 18.04 -4.54 -7.29
CA THR A 430 18.15 -5.61 -8.31
C THR A 430 19.45 -6.41 -8.17
N HIS A 431 19.42 -7.66 -8.63
CA HIS A 431 20.61 -8.46 -8.89
C HIS A 431 20.93 -8.54 -10.40
N SER A 432 20.07 -8.00 -11.26
CA SER A 432 20.32 -7.92 -12.71
C SER A 432 21.23 -6.74 -13.00
N VAL A 433 22.25 -6.99 -13.82
CA VAL A 433 23.25 -5.99 -14.23
C VAL A 433 23.02 -5.47 -15.65
N LEU A 434 22.02 -6.00 -16.35
CA LEU A 434 21.83 -5.83 -17.78
C LEU A 434 21.41 -4.43 -18.21
N SER A 435 20.85 -3.63 -17.31
CA SER A 435 20.29 -2.31 -17.61
C SER A 435 20.57 -1.29 -16.50
N LEU A 436 21.70 -1.45 -15.80
CA LEU A 436 22.13 -0.49 -14.77
C LEU A 436 22.51 0.88 -15.35
N GLU A 437 22.94 0.91 -16.62
CA GLU A 437 23.22 2.14 -17.37
C GLU A 437 22.01 3.10 -17.48
N VAL A 438 20.80 2.61 -17.25
CA VAL A 438 19.56 3.42 -17.31
C VAL A 438 19.38 4.26 -16.03
N CYS A 439 20.07 3.91 -14.94
CA CYS A 439 19.95 4.60 -13.65
C CYS A 439 20.79 5.89 -13.62
N ASP A 440 20.33 6.93 -12.91
CA ASP A 440 21.15 8.15 -12.71
C ASP A 440 22.26 7.90 -11.69
N ARG A 441 21.98 7.03 -10.73
CA ARG A 441 22.87 6.68 -9.62
C ARG A 441 22.84 5.17 -9.39
N LEU A 442 23.97 4.66 -8.96
CA LEU A 442 24.17 3.27 -8.58
C LEU A 442 24.75 3.20 -7.18
N LEU A 443 24.07 2.49 -6.29
CA LEU A 443 24.54 2.12 -4.96
C LEU A 443 24.94 0.64 -4.98
N VAL A 444 26.21 0.37 -4.74
CA VAL A 444 26.75 -0.99 -4.61
C VAL A 444 26.97 -1.27 -3.12
N LEU A 445 26.31 -2.31 -2.60
CA LEU A 445 26.51 -2.78 -1.23
C LEU A 445 27.49 -3.95 -1.19
N ALA A 446 28.47 -3.87 -0.28
CA ALA A 446 29.37 -4.97 0.05
C ALA A 446 28.78 -5.87 1.17
N PRO A 447 29.28 -7.12 1.31
CA PRO A 447 28.98 -7.96 2.47
C PRO A 447 29.18 -7.22 3.80
N GLY A 448 28.24 -7.42 4.73
CA GLY A 448 28.18 -6.68 5.99
C GLY A 448 27.34 -5.39 5.94
N GLY A 449 26.75 -5.05 4.78
CA GLY A 449 25.83 -3.93 4.68
C GLY A 449 26.51 -2.57 4.69
N ARG A 450 27.68 -2.48 4.03
CA ARG A 450 28.48 -1.26 3.87
C ARG A 450 28.45 -0.82 2.40
N ILE A 451 28.61 0.49 2.15
CA ILE A 451 28.66 1.05 0.80
C ILE A 451 30.02 0.73 0.18
N ALA A 452 30.02 0.03 -0.97
CA ALA A 452 31.20 -0.23 -1.78
C ALA A 452 31.38 0.81 -2.90
N TYR A 453 30.28 1.42 -3.36
CA TYR A 453 30.28 2.50 -4.33
C TYR A 453 28.93 3.24 -4.32
N TYR A 454 28.97 4.56 -4.51
CA TYR A 454 27.81 5.38 -4.81
C TYR A 454 28.21 6.48 -5.80
N GLY A 455 27.50 6.55 -6.93
CA GLY A 455 27.81 7.48 -8.03
C GLY A 455 27.14 7.08 -9.35
N PRO A 456 27.54 7.67 -10.48
CA PRO A 456 27.05 7.29 -11.81
C PRO A 456 27.36 5.82 -12.14
N PRO A 457 26.49 5.08 -12.85
CA PRO A 457 26.74 3.68 -13.18
C PRO A 457 27.92 3.46 -14.15
N GLU A 458 28.20 4.44 -15.01
CA GLU A 458 29.28 4.37 -16.02
C GLU A 458 30.69 4.34 -15.41
N ASP A 459 30.89 4.98 -14.26
CA ASP A 459 32.17 5.03 -13.57
C ASP A 459 32.41 3.82 -12.64
N ALA A 460 31.38 3.04 -12.34
CA ALA A 460 31.42 2.03 -11.28
C ALA A 460 32.42 0.89 -11.58
N LEU A 461 32.38 0.33 -12.78
CA LEU A 461 33.28 -0.77 -13.16
C LEU A 461 34.74 -0.31 -13.22
N ALA A 462 34.99 0.88 -13.75
CA ALA A 462 36.31 1.50 -13.78
C ALA A 462 36.85 1.77 -12.36
N PHE A 463 35.99 2.21 -11.43
CA PHE A 463 36.35 2.40 -10.03
C PHE A 463 36.82 1.08 -9.36
N PHE A 464 36.13 -0.02 -9.63
CA PHE A 464 36.52 -1.33 -9.08
C PHE A 464 37.72 -1.96 -9.82
N GLY A 465 38.01 -1.50 -11.04
CA GLY A 465 39.09 -2.04 -11.89
C GLY A 465 38.68 -3.28 -12.70
N PHE A 466 37.39 -3.39 -13.07
CA PHE A 466 36.85 -4.49 -13.86
C PHE A 466 36.23 -3.96 -15.16
N GLU A 467 36.10 -4.84 -16.17
CA GLU A 467 35.42 -4.51 -17.43
C GLU A 467 33.98 -5.03 -17.45
N GLU A 468 33.68 -6.08 -16.67
CA GLU A 468 32.36 -6.69 -16.62
C GLU A 468 31.85 -6.87 -15.18
N TRP A 469 30.55 -6.70 -14.97
CA TRP A 469 29.90 -6.87 -13.67
C TRP A 469 30.07 -8.25 -13.03
N PRO A 470 30.02 -9.39 -13.76
CA PRO A 470 30.24 -10.70 -13.18
C PRO A 470 31.58 -10.81 -12.44
N GLU A 471 32.65 -10.23 -12.99
CA GLU A 471 33.99 -10.22 -12.36
C GLU A 471 33.98 -9.43 -11.05
N ALA A 472 33.32 -8.25 -11.05
CA ALA A 472 33.19 -7.43 -9.85
C ALA A 472 32.40 -8.16 -8.74
N PHE A 473 31.29 -8.83 -9.08
CA PHE A 473 30.50 -9.60 -8.11
C PHE A 473 31.25 -10.81 -7.57
N GLU A 474 31.99 -11.53 -8.43
CA GLU A 474 32.84 -12.64 -7.99
C GLU A 474 33.92 -12.15 -7.02
N ALA A 475 34.51 -10.98 -7.27
CA ALA A 475 35.45 -10.36 -6.36
C ALA A 475 34.80 -9.95 -5.02
N PHE A 476 33.59 -9.40 -5.02
CA PHE A 476 32.88 -9.06 -3.77
C PHE A 476 32.55 -10.30 -2.92
N GLU A 477 32.33 -11.46 -3.54
CA GLU A 477 32.05 -12.71 -2.83
C GLU A 477 33.31 -13.44 -2.37
N ASN A 478 34.39 -13.43 -3.16
CA ASN A 478 35.59 -14.23 -2.90
C ASN A 478 36.70 -13.46 -2.16
N ASP A 479 36.79 -12.14 -2.31
CA ASP A 479 37.87 -11.33 -1.75
C ASP A 479 37.46 -10.72 -0.39
N HIS A 480 37.37 -11.59 0.62
CA HIS A 480 36.95 -11.20 1.97
C HIS A 480 37.96 -10.30 2.71
N ASP A 481 39.23 -10.28 2.27
CA ASP A 481 40.29 -9.49 2.89
C ASP A 481 40.30 -8.03 2.41
N ARG A 482 39.64 -7.75 1.27
CA ARG A 482 39.59 -6.40 0.68
C ARG A 482 38.45 -5.57 1.26
N ASP A 483 38.79 -4.45 1.88
CA ASP A 483 37.80 -3.49 2.39
C ASP A 483 37.37 -2.50 1.31
N TRP A 484 36.39 -2.91 0.51
CA TRP A 484 35.76 -2.09 -0.53
C TRP A 484 35.16 -0.80 0.03
N ALA A 485 34.61 -0.84 1.24
CA ALA A 485 33.96 0.31 1.85
C ALA A 485 34.96 1.37 2.29
N ALA A 486 36.09 0.94 2.88
CA ALA A 486 37.19 1.85 3.22
C ALA A 486 37.77 2.51 1.95
N THR A 487 37.98 1.71 0.90
CA THR A 487 38.48 2.21 -0.40
C THR A 487 37.56 3.29 -0.98
N TYR A 488 36.24 3.08 -0.92
CA TYR A 488 35.27 4.05 -1.40
C TYR A 488 35.20 5.30 -0.51
N ALA A 489 35.23 5.16 0.81
CA ALA A 489 35.19 6.30 1.75
C ALA A 489 36.35 7.29 1.54
N GLU A 490 37.52 6.81 1.12
CA GLU A 490 38.70 7.63 0.80
C GLU A 490 38.69 8.19 -0.63
N SER A 491 37.71 7.81 -1.46
CA SER A 491 37.67 8.17 -2.87
C SER A 491 37.08 9.57 -3.14
N PRO A 492 37.44 10.21 -4.27
CA PRO A 492 36.80 11.44 -4.73
C PRO A 492 35.29 11.29 -4.94
N PHE A 493 34.81 10.09 -5.31
CA PHE A 493 33.40 9.80 -5.49
C PHE A 493 32.61 9.96 -4.19
N HIS A 494 33.12 9.45 -3.06
CA HIS A 494 32.48 9.62 -1.76
C HIS A 494 32.41 11.11 -1.36
N GLN A 495 33.49 11.86 -1.57
CA GLN A 495 33.50 13.29 -1.29
C GLN A 495 32.48 14.04 -2.16
N GLN A 496 32.41 13.75 -3.45
CA GLN A 496 31.53 14.44 -4.40
C GLN A 496 30.05 14.07 -4.21
N TYR A 497 29.74 12.78 -4.12
CA TYR A 497 28.36 12.28 -4.20
C TYR A 497 27.70 12.00 -2.84
N ILE A 498 28.47 11.96 -1.75
CA ILE A 498 27.92 11.85 -0.39
C ILE A 498 28.24 13.12 0.38
N VAL A 499 29.51 13.42 0.64
CA VAL A 499 29.87 14.51 1.57
C VAL A 499 29.41 15.89 1.08
N ASN A 500 29.68 16.22 -0.19
CA ASN A 500 29.32 17.53 -0.77
C ASN A 500 27.84 17.60 -1.18
N ALA A 501 27.22 16.46 -1.47
CA ALA A 501 25.83 16.40 -1.94
C ALA A 501 24.81 16.31 -0.79
N THR A 502 25.24 15.92 0.42
CA THR A 502 24.41 15.93 1.62
C THR A 502 24.29 17.36 2.13
N ALA A 503 23.25 18.06 1.70
CA ALA A 503 23.00 19.45 2.07
C ALA A 503 22.34 19.61 3.46
N GLN A 504 21.82 18.52 4.05
CA GLN A 504 21.00 18.58 5.26
C GLN A 504 21.82 18.39 6.55
N PRO A 505 21.55 19.15 7.62
CA PRO A 505 22.21 18.94 8.90
C PRO A 505 21.85 17.57 9.47
N HIS A 506 22.81 16.90 10.12
CA HIS A 506 22.55 15.66 10.85
C HIS A 506 21.48 15.88 11.92
N LEU A 507 20.33 15.21 11.76
CA LEU A 507 19.28 15.22 12.76
C LEU A 507 19.59 14.21 13.86
N PRO A 508 19.35 14.53 15.16
CA PRO A 508 19.49 13.55 16.22
C PRO A 508 18.54 12.38 15.94
N PRO A 509 18.99 11.13 16.09
CA PRO A 509 18.15 9.96 15.83
C PRO A 509 16.88 10.02 16.68
N ALA A 510 15.74 9.67 16.07
CA ALA A 510 14.50 9.48 16.80
C ALA A 510 14.71 8.48 17.94
N ALA A 511 14.13 8.76 19.12
CA ALA A 511 14.28 7.87 20.27
C ALA A 511 13.88 6.43 19.89
N PRO A 512 14.69 5.41 20.24
CA PRO A 512 14.41 4.04 19.90
C PRO A 512 13.02 3.64 20.42
N GLY A 513 12.12 3.27 19.50
CA GLY A 513 10.79 2.78 19.86
C GLY A 513 9.65 3.80 19.80
N ALA A 514 9.76 4.89 19.02
CA ALA A 514 8.56 5.58 18.56
C ALA A 514 7.65 4.55 17.85
N LEU A 515 6.60 4.14 18.55
CA LEU A 515 5.69 3.10 18.09
C LEU A 515 4.99 3.62 16.83
N VAL A 516 5.18 2.92 15.71
CA VAL A 516 4.34 3.12 14.53
C VAL A 516 2.91 2.83 14.95
N GLU A 517 2.10 3.88 15.14
CA GLU A 517 0.69 3.70 15.46
C GLU A 517 0.02 2.93 14.31
N PRO A 518 -0.84 1.95 14.63
CA PRO A 518 -1.53 1.20 13.60
C PRO A 518 -2.36 2.15 12.73
N PRO A 519 -2.47 1.89 11.42
CA PRO A 519 -3.19 2.76 10.51
C PRO A 519 -4.61 3.04 11.03
N PRO A 520 -5.13 4.26 10.83
CA PRO A 520 -6.46 4.62 11.30
C PRO A 520 -7.48 3.60 10.82
N LYS A 521 -8.37 3.17 11.73
CA LYS A 521 -9.40 2.17 11.42
C LYS A 521 -10.35 2.76 10.38
N THR A 522 -10.29 2.24 9.15
CA THR A 522 -11.24 2.60 8.10
C THR A 522 -12.67 2.29 8.57
N ARG A 523 -13.50 3.33 8.73
CA ARG A 523 -14.89 3.20 9.24
C ARG A 523 -15.86 2.52 8.26
N ASN A 524 -15.45 2.24 7.02
CA ASN A 524 -16.33 1.81 5.91
C ASN A 524 -16.33 0.30 5.64
N TRP A 525 -16.62 -0.52 6.66
CA TRP A 525 -16.66 -1.98 6.57
C TRP A 525 -17.58 -2.52 5.47
N GLY A 526 -18.81 -1.99 5.35
CA GLY A 526 -19.81 -2.50 4.40
C GLY A 526 -19.44 -2.27 2.93
N ALA A 527 -18.78 -1.14 2.64
CA ALA A 527 -18.34 -0.83 1.29
C ALA A 527 -17.18 -1.74 0.86
N GLN A 528 -16.20 -1.97 1.75
CA GLN A 528 -15.13 -2.95 1.52
C GLN A 528 -15.69 -4.34 1.30
N LEU A 529 -16.65 -4.79 2.12
CA LEU A 529 -17.30 -6.09 1.95
C LEU A 529 -17.93 -6.22 0.55
N ARG A 530 -18.67 -5.21 0.09
CA ARG A 530 -19.30 -5.22 -1.23
C ARG A 530 -18.28 -5.32 -2.37
N THR A 531 -17.19 -4.55 -2.29
CA THR A 531 -16.11 -4.60 -3.29
C THR A 531 -15.41 -5.95 -3.29
N LEU A 532 -15.08 -6.49 -2.11
CA LEU A 532 -14.45 -7.81 -1.98
C LEU A 532 -15.34 -8.94 -2.49
N VAL A 533 -16.64 -8.91 -2.20
CA VAL A 533 -17.62 -9.87 -2.73
C VAL A 533 -17.62 -9.82 -4.26
N ARG A 534 -17.77 -8.63 -4.86
CA ARG A 534 -17.77 -8.45 -6.33
C ARG A 534 -16.45 -8.90 -6.97
N ARG A 535 -15.32 -8.58 -6.34
CA ARG A 535 -13.99 -8.98 -6.80
C ARG A 535 -13.85 -10.50 -6.78
N TYR A 536 -14.21 -11.11 -5.67
CA TYR A 536 -14.06 -12.55 -5.48
C TYR A 536 -15.01 -13.33 -6.39
N THR A 537 -16.28 -12.91 -6.55
CA THR A 537 -17.18 -13.51 -7.54
C THR A 537 -16.66 -13.38 -8.96
N SER A 538 -16.07 -12.21 -9.30
CA SER A 538 -15.47 -12.00 -10.63
C SER A 538 -14.28 -12.93 -10.86
N ALA A 539 -13.40 -13.08 -9.87
CA ALA A 539 -12.23 -13.96 -9.96
C ALA A 539 -12.64 -15.42 -10.09
N LEU A 540 -13.63 -15.87 -9.29
CA LEU A 540 -14.16 -17.22 -9.36
C LEU A 540 -14.83 -17.50 -10.72
N SER A 541 -15.59 -16.53 -11.24
CA SER A 541 -16.27 -16.67 -12.52
C SER A 541 -15.32 -16.75 -13.73
N ALA A 542 -14.09 -16.27 -13.57
CA ALA A 542 -13.08 -16.29 -14.61
C ALA A 542 -12.36 -17.65 -14.71
N ASP A 543 -12.39 -18.46 -13.65
CA ASP A 543 -11.82 -19.81 -13.64
C ASP A 543 -12.84 -20.84 -14.15
N ARG A 544 -12.88 -21.02 -15.48
CA ARG A 544 -13.83 -21.92 -16.15
C ARG A 544 -13.67 -23.37 -15.70
N THR A 545 -12.43 -23.83 -15.52
CA THR A 545 -12.16 -25.22 -15.11
C THR A 545 -12.69 -25.48 -13.72
N PHE A 546 -12.41 -24.57 -12.78
CA PHE A 546 -12.95 -24.67 -11.44
C PHE A 546 -14.48 -24.63 -11.43
N LEU A 547 -15.10 -23.71 -12.19
CA LEU A 547 -16.56 -23.62 -12.31
C LEU A 547 -17.20 -24.90 -12.86
N ILE A 548 -16.61 -25.52 -13.89
CA ILE A 548 -17.14 -26.77 -14.47
C ILE A 548 -17.14 -27.88 -13.42
N ILE A 549 -16.03 -28.06 -12.70
CA ILE A 549 -15.90 -29.08 -11.66
C ILE A 549 -16.87 -28.80 -10.51
N MET A 550 -16.95 -27.54 -10.08
CA MET A 550 -17.85 -27.07 -9.03
C MET A 550 -19.33 -27.33 -9.39
N ILE A 551 -19.72 -27.09 -10.64
CA ILE A 551 -21.09 -27.38 -11.10
C ILE A 551 -21.33 -28.88 -11.21
N ALA A 552 -20.39 -29.66 -11.77
CA ALA A 552 -20.59 -31.09 -12.03
C ALA A 552 -20.69 -31.93 -10.74
N LEU A 553 -19.89 -31.64 -9.72
CA LEU A 553 -19.79 -32.43 -8.49
C LEU A 553 -21.16 -32.71 -7.79
N PRO A 554 -22.02 -31.71 -7.51
CA PRO A 554 -23.32 -31.96 -6.88
C PRO A 554 -24.26 -32.80 -7.74
N PHE A 555 -24.21 -32.69 -9.07
CA PHE A 555 -25.02 -33.55 -9.95
C PHE A 555 -24.54 -35.00 -9.93
N VAL A 556 -23.22 -35.23 -9.93
CA VAL A 556 -22.65 -36.59 -9.85
C VAL A 556 -23.03 -37.23 -8.52
N MET A 557 -22.83 -36.51 -7.40
CA MET A 557 -23.19 -37.02 -6.07
C MET A 557 -24.70 -37.22 -5.91
N GLY A 558 -25.52 -36.29 -6.43
CA GLY A 558 -26.98 -36.42 -6.45
C GLY A 558 -27.44 -37.61 -7.29
N ALA A 559 -26.88 -37.81 -8.49
CA ALA A 559 -27.21 -38.95 -9.34
C ALA A 559 -26.84 -40.28 -8.67
N MET A 560 -25.70 -40.33 -7.96
CA MET A 560 -25.31 -41.49 -7.17
C MET A 560 -26.27 -41.75 -6.00
N ALA A 561 -26.72 -40.69 -5.30
CA ALA A 561 -27.73 -40.81 -4.27
C ALA A 561 -29.06 -41.34 -4.82
N ARG A 562 -29.49 -40.84 -5.99
CA ARG A 562 -30.71 -41.31 -6.70
C ARG A 562 -30.60 -42.77 -7.13
N ALA A 563 -29.45 -43.17 -7.68
CA ALA A 563 -29.19 -44.54 -8.09
C ALA A 563 -29.28 -45.51 -6.91
N LEU A 564 -28.85 -45.08 -5.72
CA LEU A 564 -28.94 -45.89 -4.52
C LEU A 564 -30.33 -45.86 -3.87
N ALA A 565 -31.01 -44.71 -3.90
CA ALA A 565 -32.34 -44.56 -3.32
C ALA A 565 -33.44 -45.33 -4.08
N GLY A 566 -33.30 -45.48 -5.41
CA GLY A 566 -34.34 -46.08 -6.25
C GLY A 566 -35.60 -45.22 -6.32
N SER A 567 -36.78 -45.85 -6.40
CA SER A 567 -38.09 -45.15 -6.37
C SER A 567 -38.62 -44.90 -4.97
N ARG A 568 -38.16 -45.66 -3.97
CA ARG A 568 -38.57 -45.57 -2.57
C ARG A 568 -37.43 -45.96 -1.64
N LEU A 569 -37.27 -45.25 -0.52
CA LEU A 569 -36.31 -45.60 0.53
C LEU A 569 -36.76 -46.87 1.27
N THR A 570 -35.95 -47.94 1.15
CA THR A 570 -36.18 -49.25 1.76
C THR A 570 -35.13 -49.55 2.82
N GLN A 571 -35.24 -50.70 3.48
CA GLN A 571 -34.29 -51.13 4.51
C GLN A 571 -32.84 -51.22 3.98
N GLU A 572 -32.66 -51.59 2.72
CA GLU A 572 -31.32 -51.75 2.10
C GLU A 572 -30.75 -50.43 1.58
N THR A 573 -31.62 -49.47 1.21
CA THR A 573 -31.22 -48.25 0.50
C THR A 573 -31.21 -47.00 1.37
N ALA A 574 -32.06 -46.90 2.39
CA ALA A 574 -32.27 -45.67 3.16
C ALA A 574 -30.98 -45.12 3.80
N MET A 575 -30.28 -45.95 4.58
CA MET A 575 -29.03 -45.54 5.24
C MET A 575 -27.97 -45.14 4.23
N ASN A 576 -27.80 -45.93 3.17
CA ASN A 576 -26.75 -45.68 2.18
C ASN A 576 -27.05 -44.42 1.33
N ALA A 577 -28.32 -44.16 1.02
CA ALA A 577 -28.74 -42.94 0.32
C ALA A 577 -28.45 -41.69 1.18
N LEU A 578 -28.83 -41.70 2.46
CA LEU A 578 -28.52 -40.60 3.38
C LEU A 578 -27.01 -40.42 3.59
N LEU A 579 -26.26 -41.52 3.66
CA LEU A 579 -24.80 -41.48 3.77
C LEU A 579 -24.16 -40.81 2.55
N ILE A 580 -24.62 -41.11 1.33
CA ILE A 580 -24.12 -40.45 0.11
C ILE A 580 -24.44 -38.96 0.11
N LEU A 581 -25.63 -38.55 0.55
CA LEU A 581 -25.98 -37.14 0.69
C LEU A 581 -25.06 -36.44 1.69
N CYS A 582 -24.74 -37.11 2.81
CA CYS A 582 -23.76 -36.63 3.79
C CYS A 582 -22.36 -36.47 3.17
N VAL A 583 -21.84 -37.51 2.51
CA VAL A 583 -20.52 -37.51 1.86
C VAL A 583 -20.45 -36.39 0.82
N GLY A 584 -21.47 -36.30 -0.04
CA GLY A 584 -21.54 -35.28 -1.08
C GLY A 584 -21.61 -33.88 -0.49
N GLY A 585 -22.43 -33.66 0.54
CA GLY A 585 -22.53 -32.38 1.22
C GLY A 585 -21.19 -31.93 1.84
N VAL A 586 -20.47 -32.85 2.50
CA VAL A 586 -19.14 -32.60 3.08
C VAL A 586 -18.11 -32.29 2.00
N LEU A 587 -18.02 -33.12 0.95
CA LEU A 587 -17.04 -32.96 -0.12
C LEU A 587 -17.26 -31.64 -0.85
N THR A 588 -18.49 -31.33 -1.25
CA THR A 588 -18.84 -30.08 -1.93
C THR A 588 -18.54 -28.86 -1.04
N GLY A 589 -18.89 -28.91 0.23
CA GLY A 589 -18.61 -27.82 1.18
C GLY A 589 -17.12 -27.58 1.40
N ALA A 590 -16.39 -28.62 1.83
CA ALA A 590 -14.99 -28.51 2.21
C ALA A 590 -14.07 -28.25 1.00
N ALA A 591 -14.33 -28.87 -0.16
CA ALA A 591 -13.49 -28.71 -1.35
C ALA A 591 -13.45 -27.27 -1.86
N ASN A 592 -14.57 -26.56 -1.78
CA ASN A 592 -14.67 -25.16 -2.20
C ASN A 592 -13.86 -24.20 -1.31
N ALA A 593 -13.51 -24.59 -0.09
CA ALA A 593 -12.96 -23.68 0.92
C ALA A 593 -11.52 -24.01 1.35
N VAL A 594 -11.09 -25.28 1.27
CA VAL A 594 -9.83 -25.76 1.86
C VAL A 594 -8.58 -25.05 1.33
N ARG A 595 -8.62 -24.50 0.11
CA ARG A 595 -7.51 -23.78 -0.53
C ARG A 595 -7.62 -22.26 -0.48
N GLU A 596 -8.78 -21.72 -0.13
CA GLU A 596 -9.10 -20.33 -0.46
C GLU A 596 -8.30 -19.28 0.33
N LEU A 597 -8.03 -19.52 1.62
CA LEU A 597 -7.27 -18.58 2.44
C LEU A 597 -5.76 -18.73 2.25
N VAL A 598 -5.27 -19.96 2.03
CA VAL A 598 -3.83 -20.19 1.83
C VAL A 598 -3.36 -19.63 0.48
N LYS A 599 -4.18 -19.78 -0.57
CA LYS A 599 -3.92 -19.27 -1.92
C LYS A 599 -3.78 -17.75 -1.98
N GLU A 600 -4.62 -17.02 -1.24
CA GLU A 600 -4.66 -15.55 -1.26
C GLU A 600 -3.88 -14.89 -0.12
N ARG A 601 -3.17 -15.67 0.70
CA ARG A 601 -2.51 -15.17 1.92
C ARG A 601 -1.64 -13.94 1.67
N VAL A 602 -0.83 -13.99 0.61
CA VAL A 602 0.12 -12.93 0.28
C VAL A 602 -0.62 -11.66 -0.18
N ILE A 603 -1.69 -11.81 -0.96
CA ILE A 603 -2.58 -10.70 -1.36
C ILE A 603 -3.22 -10.06 -0.13
N TYR A 604 -3.78 -10.87 0.76
CA TYR A 604 -4.40 -10.39 1.99
C TYR A 604 -3.42 -9.61 2.88
N GLN A 605 -2.19 -10.10 3.04
CA GLN A 605 -1.16 -9.43 3.85
C GLN A 605 -0.82 -8.04 3.30
N ARG A 606 -0.66 -7.92 1.99
CA ARG A 606 -0.38 -6.65 1.30
C ARG A 606 -1.55 -5.67 1.45
N GLU A 607 -2.77 -6.09 1.14
CA GLU A 607 -3.94 -5.21 1.24
C GLU A 607 -4.25 -4.81 2.69
N ARG A 608 -3.92 -5.67 3.66
CA ARG A 608 -4.06 -5.37 5.09
C ARG A 608 -3.12 -4.25 5.55
N ALA A 609 -1.91 -4.18 5.00
CA ALA A 609 -0.96 -3.09 5.29
C ALA A 609 -1.49 -1.72 4.84
N VAL A 610 -2.36 -1.69 3.83
CA VAL A 610 -2.99 -0.47 3.28
C VAL A 610 -4.39 -0.21 3.89
N GLY A 611 -4.81 -0.98 4.90
CA GLY A 611 -6.03 -0.69 5.67
C GLY A 611 -7.26 -1.55 5.37
N LEU A 612 -7.11 -2.68 4.67
CA LEU A 612 -8.21 -3.65 4.45
C LEU A 612 -8.73 -4.24 5.77
N SER A 613 -10.04 -4.30 5.98
CA SER A 613 -10.63 -4.93 7.17
C SER A 613 -10.59 -6.46 7.14
N ARG A 614 -10.08 -7.08 8.23
CA ARG A 614 -10.04 -8.54 8.40
C ARG A 614 -11.42 -9.18 8.33
N SER A 615 -12.40 -8.57 9.00
CA SER A 615 -13.75 -9.10 9.07
C SER A 615 -14.47 -8.94 7.73
N ALA A 616 -14.23 -7.84 7.00
CA ALA A 616 -14.77 -7.68 5.64
C ALA A 616 -14.22 -8.75 4.69
N TYR A 617 -12.90 -9.03 4.76
CA TYR A 617 -12.28 -10.09 3.98
C TYR A 617 -12.88 -11.47 4.30
N LEU A 618 -12.91 -11.88 5.57
CA LEU A 618 -13.46 -13.18 5.94
C LEU A 618 -14.95 -13.30 5.57
N MET A 619 -15.73 -12.25 5.83
CA MET A 619 -17.16 -12.25 5.46
C MET A 619 -17.38 -12.31 3.95
N SER A 620 -16.53 -11.70 3.13
CA SER A 620 -16.65 -11.84 1.67
C SER A 620 -16.48 -13.29 1.22
N LYS A 621 -15.60 -14.06 1.88
CA LYS A 621 -15.40 -15.48 1.61
C LYS A 621 -16.60 -16.29 2.06
N ILE A 622 -17.06 -16.06 3.29
CA ILE A 622 -18.23 -16.77 3.85
C ILE A 622 -19.49 -16.51 3.02
N VAL A 623 -19.75 -15.27 2.60
CA VAL A 623 -20.95 -14.94 1.82
C VAL A 623 -20.91 -15.59 0.44
N VAL A 624 -19.80 -15.47 -0.29
CA VAL A 624 -19.71 -16.01 -1.66
C VAL A 624 -19.66 -17.54 -1.65
N LEU A 625 -18.74 -18.14 -0.90
CA LEU A 625 -18.63 -19.60 -0.81
C LEU A 625 -19.86 -20.22 -0.16
N GLY A 626 -20.43 -19.58 0.86
CA GLY A 626 -21.65 -20.02 1.53
C GLY A 626 -22.83 -20.06 0.56
N THR A 627 -23.02 -19.02 -0.24
CA THR A 627 -24.10 -18.99 -1.25
C THR A 627 -23.94 -20.11 -2.27
N ILE A 628 -22.72 -20.33 -2.77
CA ILE A 628 -22.43 -21.37 -3.75
C ILE A 628 -22.64 -22.76 -3.15
N THR A 629 -22.10 -23.02 -1.96
CA THR A 629 -22.19 -24.32 -1.29
C THR A 629 -23.63 -24.69 -0.93
N VAL A 630 -24.42 -23.73 -0.44
CA VAL A 630 -25.85 -23.94 -0.19
C VAL A 630 -26.60 -24.25 -1.48
N LEU A 631 -26.34 -23.51 -2.57
CA LEU A 631 -26.98 -23.80 -3.86
C LEU A 631 -26.61 -25.19 -4.40
N GLN A 632 -25.33 -25.59 -4.29
CA GLN A 632 -24.89 -26.91 -4.70
C GLN A 632 -25.51 -28.02 -3.84
N ALA A 633 -25.67 -27.81 -2.53
CA ALA A 633 -26.33 -28.74 -1.64
C ALA A 633 -27.82 -28.92 -2.02
N VAL A 634 -28.52 -27.82 -2.33
CA VAL A 634 -29.90 -27.87 -2.84
C VAL A 634 -29.96 -28.68 -4.13
N VAL A 635 -29.08 -28.42 -5.10
CA VAL A 635 -29.03 -29.20 -6.36
C VAL A 635 -28.76 -30.67 -6.09
N LEU A 636 -27.79 -30.98 -5.23
CA LEU A 636 -27.42 -32.35 -4.85
C LEU A 636 -28.63 -33.10 -4.29
N THR A 637 -29.33 -32.51 -3.31
CA THR A 637 -30.50 -33.14 -2.69
C THR A 637 -31.67 -33.26 -3.66
N LEU A 638 -31.93 -32.24 -4.49
CA LEU A 638 -33.00 -32.29 -5.47
C LEU A 638 -32.75 -33.39 -6.52
N VAL A 639 -31.55 -33.47 -7.07
CA VAL A 639 -31.20 -34.53 -8.03
C VAL A 639 -31.27 -35.91 -7.36
N GLY A 640 -30.87 -36.01 -6.09
CA GLY A 640 -30.88 -37.25 -5.33
C GLY A 640 -32.27 -37.78 -4.96
N LEU A 641 -33.18 -36.90 -4.55
CA LEU A 641 -34.40 -37.29 -3.84
C LEU A 641 -35.72 -36.84 -4.48
N VAL A 642 -35.71 -35.95 -5.49
CA VAL A 642 -36.96 -35.55 -6.15
C VAL A 642 -37.60 -36.75 -6.85
N GLY A 643 -38.86 -37.02 -6.51
CA GLY A 643 -39.61 -38.16 -7.01
C GLY A 643 -39.14 -39.51 -6.42
N VAL A 644 -38.45 -39.50 -5.28
CA VAL A 644 -38.28 -40.67 -4.40
C VAL A 644 -39.35 -40.62 -3.32
N ASP A 645 -40.02 -41.74 -3.05
CA ASP A 645 -40.82 -41.90 -1.84
C ASP A 645 -39.86 -42.07 -0.64
N LEU A 646 -39.83 -41.04 0.22
CA LEU A 646 -38.92 -40.97 1.36
C LEU A 646 -39.35 -41.86 2.53
N ASN A 647 -40.54 -42.47 2.45
CA ASN A 647 -41.08 -43.36 3.47
C ASN A 647 -41.08 -42.72 4.88
N ALA A 648 -41.41 -41.42 4.95
CA ALA A 648 -41.52 -40.69 6.21
C ALA A 648 -42.84 -41.04 6.92
N PRO A 649 -42.94 -40.86 8.26
CA PRO A 649 -44.18 -41.11 8.99
C PRO A 649 -45.32 -40.22 8.48
N GLY A 650 -46.37 -40.83 7.90
CA GLY A 650 -47.53 -40.08 7.40
C GLY A 650 -47.23 -39.17 6.20
N ASP A 651 -46.12 -39.39 5.47
CA ASP A 651 -45.61 -38.51 4.41
C ASP A 651 -45.30 -37.06 4.88
N GLU A 652 -45.25 -36.85 6.20
CA GLU A 652 -44.89 -35.59 6.84
C GLU A 652 -43.50 -35.68 7.46
N GLY A 653 -42.74 -34.58 7.41
CA GLY A 653 -41.50 -34.46 8.17
C GLY A 653 -41.80 -34.05 9.60
N VAL A 654 -40.79 -33.58 10.34
CA VAL A 654 -40.96 -33.16 11.74
C VAL A 654 -41.76 -31.84 11.83
N PHE A 655 -41.52 -30.92 10.89
CA PHE A 655 -42.11 -29.57 10.79
C PHE A 655 -42.53 -29.22 9.36
N LEU A 656 -41.75 -29.66 8.37
CA LEU A 656 -41.87 -29.33 6.96
C LEU A 656 -41.94 -30.60 6.12
N PRO A 657 -42.28 -30.53 4.82
CA PRO A 657 -42.20 -31.69 3.94
C PRO A 657 -40.80 -32.34 4.02
N PRO A 658 -40.69 -33.69 4.09
CA PRO A 658 -39.43 -34.37 4.38
C PRO A 658 -38.27 -33.99 3.44
N LEU A 659 -38.58 -33.75 2.15
CA LEU A 659 -37.59 -33.30 1.17
C LEU A 659 -36.98 -31.94 1.54
N VAL A 660 -37.78 -31.01 2.05
CA VAL A 660 -37.33 -29.67 2.45
C VAL A 660 -36.44 -29.76 3.69
N GLU A 661 -36.80 -30.58 4.67
CA GLU A 661 -35.99 -30.78 5.88
C GLU A 661 -34.62 -31.41 5.57
N ILE A 662 -34.61 -32.46 4.74
CA ILE A 662 -33.36 -33.08 4.28
C ILE A 662 -32.52 -32.06 3.51
N THR A 663 -33.15 -31.26 2.65
CA THR A 663 -32.44 -30.20 1.89
C THR A 663 -31.82 -29.17 2.83
N LEU A 664 -32.53 -28.74 3.87
CA LEU A 664 -31.99 -27.81 4.88
C LEU A 664 -30.85 -28.44 5.68
N ALA A 665 -30.97 -29.71 6.06
CA ALA A 665 -29.92 -30.44 6.77
C ALA A 665 -28.65 -30.58 5.92
N VAL A 666 -28.77 -30.97 4.65
CA VAL A 666 -27.63 -31.09 3.72
C VAL A 666 -27.03 -29.72 3.40
N ALA A 667 -27.85 -28.68 3.22
CA ALA A 667 -27.36 -27.31 3.00
C ALA A 667 -26.56 -26.78 4.19
N LEU A 668 -27.05 -27.00 5.42
CA LEU A 668 -26.35 -26.60 6.63
C LEU A 668 -25.09 -27.45 6.88
N LEU A 669 -25.11 -28.74 6.52
CA LEU A 669 -23.93 -29.60 6.51
C LEU A 669 -22.86 -29.05 5.57
N SER A 670 -23.21 -28.78 4.31
CA SER A 670 -22.27 -28.24 3.32
C SER A 670 -21.70 -26.90 3.75
N PHE A 671 -22.53 -26.01 4.32
CA PHE A 671 -22.06 -24.74 4.86
C PHE A 671 -21.09 -24.95 6.04
N THR A 672 -21.42 -25.84 6.98
CA THR A 672 -20.56 -26.12 8.14
C THR A 672 -19.24 -26.79 7.72
N ALA A 673 -19.29 -27.70 6.74
CA ALA A 673 -18.11 -28.32 6.14
C ALA A 673 -17.24 -27.31 5.38
N MET A 674 -17.85 -26.32 4.72
CA MET A 674 -17.13 -25.19 4.12
C MET A 674 -16.43 -24.35 5.19
N MET A 675 -17.09 -24.04 6.32
CA MET A 675 -16.45 -23.33 7.44
C MET A 675 -15.27 -24.11 8.02
N LEU A 676 -15.39 -25.43 8.10
CA LEU A 676 -14.30 -26.32 8.49
C LEU A 676 -13.16 -26.34 7.46
N GLY A 677 -13.48 -26.30 6.17
CA GLY A 677 -12.51 -26.12 5.09
C GLY A 677 -11.73 -24.79 5.21
N LEU A 678 -12.41 -23.68 5.49
CA LEU A 678 -11.77 -22.39 5.76
C LEU A 678 -10.84 -22.46 6.98
N LEU A 679 -11.25 -23.16 8.05
CA LEU A 679 -10.42 -23.39 9.23
C LEU A 679 -9.11 -24.12 8.88
N VAL A 680 -9.21 -25.20 8.10
CA VAL A 680 -8.02 -25.94 7.60
C VAL A 680 -7.15 -25.02 6.75
N SER A 681 -7.76 -24.25 5.82
CA SER A 681 -7.04 -23.32 4.96
C SER A 681 -6.25 -22.25 5.75
N ALA A 682 -6.82 -21.75 6.86
CA ALA A 682 -6.17 -20.78 7.73
C ALA A 682 -4.99 -21.37 8.54
N LEU A 683 -5.01 -22.67 8.84
CA LEU A 683 -3.97 -23.37 9.60
C LEU A 683 -2.78 -23.75 8.72
N VAL A 684 -3.03 -24.10 7.46
CA VAL A 684 -2.02 -24.60 6.52
C VAL A 684 -1.14 -23.47 6.02
N ARG A 685 0.17 -23.74 5.87
CA ARG A 685 1.15 -22.77 5.35
C ARG A 685 1.38 -22.85 3.84
N LYS A 686 1.24 -24.04 3.25
CA LYS A 686 1.51 -24.31 1.83
C LYS A 686 0.27 -24.87 1.14
N GLU A 687 -0.03 -24.39 -0.06
CA GLU A 687 -1.21 -24.84 -0.81
C GLU A 687 -1.21 -26.34 -1.09
N GLU A 688 -0.05 -26.95 -1.35
CA GLU A 688 0.09 -28.37 -1.69
C GLU A 688 -0.47 -29.32 -0.61
N VAL A 689 -0.40 -28.92 0.66
CA VAL A 689 -0.81 -29.74 1.81
C VAL A 689 -2.34 -29.81 1.95
N THR A 690 -3.08 -28.94 1.27
CA THR A 690 -4.54 -28.84 1.40
C THR A 690 -5.30 -30.04 0.87
N MET A 691 -4.85 -30.67 -0.23
CA MET A 691 -5.57 -31.79 -0.86
C MET A 691 -5.53 -33.07 -0.03
N PRO A 692 -4.36 -33.52 0.49
CA PRO A 692 -4.33 -34.64 1.42
C PRO A 692 -5.19 -34.38 2.67
N LEU A 693 -5.20 -33.14 3.18
CA LEU A 693 -6.02 -32.77 4.32
C LEU A 693 -7.52 -32.79 4.02
N LEU A 694 -7.94 -32.43 2.80
CA LEU A 694 -9.34 -32.56 2.36
C LEU A 694 -9.80 -34.03 2.40
N VAL A 695 -8.96 -34.95 1.91
CA VAL A 695 -9.27 -36.39 1.95
C VAL A 695 -9.35 -36.90 3.38
N LEU A 696 -8.38 -36.55 4.22
CA LEU A 696 -8.40 -36.91 5.65
C LEU A 696 -9.66 -36.37 6.34
N LEU A 697 -10.01 -35.11 6.05
CA LEU A 697 -11.21 -34.48 6.59
C LEU A 697 -12.47 -35.24 6.17
N ALA A 698 -12.60 -35.58 4.88
CA ALA A 698 -13.73 -36.34 4.38
C ALA A 698 -13.83 -37.72 5.05
N ILE A 699 -12.71 -38.43 5.22
CA ILE A 699 -12.68 -39.73 5.91
C ILE A 699 -13.20 -39.59 7.35
N VAL A 700 -12.70 -38.60 8.10
CA VAL A 700 -13.15 -38.37 9.50
C VAL A 700 -14.66 -38.07 9.54
N GLN A 701 -15.16 -37.24 8.63
CA GLN A 701 -16.60 -36.94 8.56
C GLN A 701 -17.43 -38.19 8.25
N VAL A 702 -16.97 -39.06 7.35
CA VAL A 702 -17.71 -40.26 6.98
C VAL A 702 -17.68 -41.31 8.09
N VAL A 703 -16.52 -41.53 8.71
CA VAL A 703 -16.35 -42.54 9.77
C VAL A 703 -17.16 -42.19 11.02
N PHE A 704 -17.20 -40.92 11.42
CA PHE A 704 -17.84 -40.47 12.65
C PHE A 704 -19.24 -39.88 12.46
N CYS A 705 -19.90 -40.10 11.31
CA CYS A 705 -21.27 -39.61 11.10
C CYS A 705 -22.36 -40.45 11.81
N GLY A 706 -22.05 -41.70 12.21
CA GLY A 706 -23.00 -42.63 12.85
C GLY A 706 -23.64 -43.66 11.93
N ALA A 707 -23.33 -43.64 10.61
CA ALA A 707 -23.78 -44.67 9.68
C ALA A 707 -22.91 -45.95 9.68
N LEU A 708 -21.62 -45.83 10.02
CA LEU A 708 -20.63 -46.91 9.91
C LEU A 708 -20.21 -47.49 11.26
N LEU A 709 -20.26 -46.68 12.31
CA LEU A 709 -19.84 -47.01 13.66
C LEU A 709 -20.95 -46.65 14.65
N LYS A 710 -21.14 -47.49 15.68
CA LYS A 710 -22.00 -47.15 16.81
C LYS A 710 -21.26 -46.14 17.69
N LEU A 711 -21.81 -44.94 17.79
CA LEU A 711 -21.18 -43.82 18.51
C LEU A 711 -21.82 -43.58 19.88
N ASP A 712 -23.14 -43.77 19.99
CA ASP A 712 -23.87 -43.63 21.25
C ASP A 712 -23.41 -44.66 22.30
N GLY A 713 -23.20 -44.19 23.53
CA GLY A 713 -22.81 -45.02 24.67
C GLY A 713 -21.35 -45.52 24.63
N THR A 714 -20.51 -44.95 23.77
CA THR A 714 -19.07 -45.28 23.69
C THR A 714 -18.20 -44.12 24.19
N PRO A 715 -17.71 -44.18 25.45
CA PRO A 715 -16.90 -43.10 26.01
C PRO A 715 -15.65 -42.80 25.17
N GLY A 716 -15.37 -41.51 24.96
CA GLY A 716 -14.28 -41.00 24.14
C GLY A 716 -14.69 -40.80 22.67
N VAL A 717 -15.20 -41.85 22.03
CA VAL A 717 -15.60 -41.83 20.61
C VAL A 717 -16.82 -40.92 20.41
N GLU A 718 -17.79 -40.99 21.32
CA GLU A 718 -18.98 -40.15 21.30
C GLU A 718 -18.63 -38.65 21.37
N GLN A 719 -17.74 -38.25 22.28
CA GLN A 719 -17.35 -36.85 22.45
C GLN A 719 -16.56 -36.32 21.25
N LEU A 720 -15.71 -37.15 20.65
CA LEU A 720 -15.00 -36.80 19.40
C LEU A 720 -15.99 -36.54 18.26
N SER A 721 -17.06 -37.33 18.20
CA SER A 721 -18.08 -37.19 17.17
C SER A 721 -18.91 -35.90 17.28
N TRP A 722 -18.96 -35.25 18.45
CA TRP A 722 -19.65 -33.96 18.60
C TRP A 722 -19.02 -32.83 17.78
N LEU A 723 -17.73 -32.94 17.44
CA LEU A 723 -17.01 -31.99 16.59
C LEU A 723 -17.21 -32.26 15.09
N VAL A 724 -17.98 -33.29 14.73
CA VAL A 724 -18.14 -33.78 13.35
C VAL A 724 -19.50 -33.33 12.79
N PRO A 725 -19.55 -32.32 11.89
CA PRO A 725 -20.81 -31.82 11.33
C PRO A 725 -21.70 -32.88 10.69
N SER A 726 -21.11 -33.87 10.01
CA SER A 726 -21.86 -34.96 9.36
C SER A 726 -22.65 -35.83 10.35
N ARG A 727 -22.26 -35.90 11.63
CA ARG A 727 -23.03 -36.61 12.67
C ARG A 727 -24.37 -35.95 12.91
N TRP A 728 -24.34 -34.64 13.13
CA TRP A 728 -25.53 -33.84 13.40
C TRP A 728 -26.44 -33.79 12.15
N ALA A 729 -25.84 -33.67 10.96
CA ALA A 729 -26.60 -33.69 9.71
C ALA A 729 -27.28 -35.04 9.45
N LEU A 730 -26.57 -36.16 9.66
CA LEU A 730 -27.15 -37.49 9.53
C LEU A 730 -28.27 -37.69 10.53
N GLY A 731 -28.11 -37.22 11.78
CA GLY A 731 -29.17 -37.26 12.78
C GLY A 731 -30.42 -36.46 12.38
N ALA A 732 -30.25 -35.26 11.82
CA ALA A 732 -31.37 -34.47 11.31
C ALA A 732 -32.11 -35.19 10.17
N MET A 733 -31.38 -35.73 9.19
CA MET A 733 -31.98 -36.48 8.06
C MET A 733 -32.65 -37.78 8.51
N ALA A 734 -32.00 -38.53 9.40
CA ALA A 734 -32.52 -39.77 9.96
C ALA A 734 -33.79 -39.53 10.79
N GLY A 735 -33.80 -38.47 11.60
CA GLY A 735 -34.98 -38.05 12.36
C GLY A 735 -36.14 -37.62 11.46
N THR A 736 -35.88 -36.93 10.35
CA THR A 736 -36.93 -36.52 9.38
C THR A 736 -37.71 -37.71 8.83
N ILE A 737 -37.03 -38.82 8.47
CA ILE A 737 -37.70 -39.99 7.88
C ILE A 737 -38.01 -41.11 8.89
N ASP A 738 -37.72 -40.87 10.18
CA ASP A 738 -37.76 -41.89 11.23
C ASP A 738 -36.99 -43.17 10.83
N LEU A 739 -35.69 -43.02 10.60
CA LEU A 739 -34.85 -44.06 10.02
C LEU A 739 -34.87 -45.38 10.81
N ALA A 740 -35.04 -45.32 12.14
CA ALA A 740 -35.16 -46.51 13.00
C ALA A 740 -36.36 -47.39 12.63
N ARG A 741 -37.44 -46.79 12.11
CA ARG A 741 -38.62 -47.50 11.61
C ARG A 741 -38.35 -48.26 10.31
N ILE A 742 -37.49 -47.71 9.45
CA ILE A 742 -37.17 -48.28 8.14
C ILE A 742 -36.05 -49.33 8.25
N VAL A 743 -35.03 -49.06 9.08
CA VAL A 743 -33.85 -49.90 9.30
C VAL A 743 -33.67 -50.09 10.80
N PRO A 744 -34.36 -51.05 11.44
CA PRO A 744 -34.16 -51.30 12.88
C PRO A 744 -32.78 -51.91 13.14
N GLY A 745 -32.02 -51.35 14.08
CA GLY A 745 -30.70 -51.87 14.45
C GLY A 745 -29.97 -51.05 15.51
N ASP A 746 -28.80 -51.53 15.91
CA ASP A 746 -27.94 -50.88 16.92
C ASP A 746 -27.37 -49.52 16.47
N LEU A 747 -27.22 -49.31 15.16
CA LEU A 747 -26.74 -48.06 14.59
C LEU A 747 -27.84 -47.00 14.50
N THR A 748 -29.08 -47.41 14.28
CA THR A 748 -30.24 -46.52 14.09
C THR A 748 -31.02 -46.23 15.35
N SER A 749 -30.70 -46.91 16.45
CA SER A 749 -31.20 -46.62 17.80
C SER A 749 -30.47 -45.47 18.50
N ASP A 750 -29.60 -44.74 17.79
CA ASP A 750 -28.94 -43.53 18.30
C ASP A 750 -30.02 -42.48 18.69
N PRO A 751 -29.99 -41.94 19.94
CA PRO A 751 -30.94 -40.93 20.38
C PRO A 751 -31.01 -39.69 19.47
N LEU A 752 -29.93 -39.37 18.76
CA LEU A 752 -29.89 -38.26 17.80
C LEU A 752 -30.70 -38.51 16.53
N PHE A 753 -31.12 -39.75 16.27
CA PHE A 753 -31.92 -40.13 15.09
C PHE A 753 -33.42 -40.16 15.37
N GLY A 754 -33.84 -39.81 16.61
CA GLY A 754 -35.24 -39.81 16.99
C GLY A 754 -36.09 -38.81 16.18
N HIS A 755 -37.26 -39.27 15.73
CA HIS A 755 -38.28 -38.42 15.09
C HIS A 755 -38.96 -37.53 16.12
N SER A 756 -38.32 -36.39 16.44
CA SER A 756 -38.82 -35.42 17.42
C SER A 756 -38.35 -34.01 17.07
N ALA A 757 -39.26 -33.04 17.24
CA ALA A 757 -38.99 -31.61 17.11
C ALA A 757 -37.76 -31.16 17.92
N GLY A 758 -37.61 -31.64 19.16
CA GLY A 758 -36.49 -31.27 20.03
C GLY A 758 -35.15 -31.81 19.53
N VAL A 759 -35.12 -33.06 19.07
CA VAL A 759 -33.91 -33.72 18.56
C VAL A 759 -33.47 -33.11 17.23
N TRP A 760 -34.43 -32.84 16.33
CA TRP A 760 -34.15 -32.19 15.05
C TRP A 760 -33.59 -30.77 15.25
N LEU A 761 -34.20 -29.96 16.12
CA LEU A 761 -33.70 -28.62 16.45
C LEU A 761 -32.32 -28.65 17.11
N LEU A 762 -32.04 -29.65 17.95
CA LEU A 762 -30.70 -29.85 18.54
C LEU A 762 -29.66 -30.13 17.45
N ASN A 763 -29.95 -31.05 16.54
CA ASN A 763 -29.06 -31.43 15.44
C ASN A 763 -28.75 -30.22 14.54
N MET A 764 -29.79 -29.48 14.13
CA MET A 764 -29.62 -28.27 13.33
C MET A 764 -28.88 -27.16 14.09
N GLY A 765 -29.25 -26.93 15.35
CA GLY A 765 -28.64 -25.92 16.21
C GLY A 765 -27.14 -26.16 16.43
N MET A 766 -26.72 -27.41 16.62
CA MET A 766 -25.31 -27.73 16.84
C MET A 766 -24.46 -27.47 15.59
N MET A 767 -24.97 -27.70 14.38
CA MET A 767 -24.25 -27.33 13.15
C MET A 767 -24.06 -25.81 13.02
N VAL A 768 -25.05 -25.01 13.44
CA VAL A 768 -24.91 -23.54 13.51
C VAL A 768 -23.83 -23.15 14.53
N VAL A 769 -23.83 -23.77 15.72
CA VAL A 769 -22.80 -23.54 16.74
C VAL A 769 -21.41 -23.88 16.21
N LEU A 770 -21.22 -25.03 15.58
CA LEU A 770 -19.95 -25.44 14.97
C LEU A 770 -19.50 -24.43 13.91
N SER A 771 -20.41 -23.97 13.05
CA SER A 771 -20.12 -22.95 12.03
C SER A 771 -19.61 -21.64 12.66
N ILE A 772 -20.25 -21.16 13.73
CA ILE A 772 -19.83 -19.95 14.46
C ILE A 772 -18.46 -20.16 15.11
N VAL A 773 -18.25 -21.30 15.75
CA VAL A 773 -16.96 -21.65 16.40
C VAL A 773 -15.83 -21.68 15.37
N PHE A 774 -16.01 -22.38 14.24
CA PHE A 774 -15.02 -22.42 13.17
C PHE A 774 -14.72 -21.02 12.62
N GLY A 775 -15.76 -20.21 12.37
CA GLY A 775 -15.60 -18.82 11.93
C GLY A 775 -14.81 -17.95 12.90
N TYR A 776 -15.09 -18.07 14.20
CA TYR A 776 -14.36 -17.35 15.25
C TYR A 776 -12.88 -17.78 15.30
N VAL A 777 -12.60 -19.07 15.21
CA VAL A 777 -11.22 -19.58 15.19
C VAL A 777 -10.48 -19.11 13.93
N VAL A 778 -11.10 -19.14 12.76
CA VAL A 778 -10.53 -18.58 11.51
C VAL A 778 -10.19 -17.10 11.70
N ALA A 779 -11.11 -16.30 12.23
CA ALA A 779 -10.89 -14.88 12.48
C ALA A 779 -9.70 -14.64 13.44
N LYS A 780 -9.52 -15.50 14.45
CA LYS A 780 -8.38 -15.45 15.37
C LYS A 780 -7.05 -15.86 14.70
N LEU A 781 -7.07 -16.90 13.85
CA LEU A 781 -5.91 -17.35 13.11
C LEU A 781 -5.45 -16.32 12.08
N LEU A 782 -6.37 -15.60 11.43
CA LEU A 782 -6.02 -14.51 10.51
C LEU A 782 -5.23 -13.38 11.19
N ARG A 783 -5.44 -13.15 12.50
CA ARG A 783 -4.64 -12.16 13.26
C ARG A 783 -3.16 -12.53 13.33
N ARG A 784 -2.84 -13.83 13.44
CA ARG A 784 -1.44 -14.31 13.49
C ARG A 784 -0.68 -14.06 12.19
N HIS A 785 -1.40 -13.83 11.10
CA HIS A 785 -0.85 -13.64 9.76
C HIS A 785 -0.72 -12.16 9.36
N GLU A 786 -1.07 -11.22 10.23
CA GLU A 786 -0.90 -9.78 9.96
C GLU A 786 0.59 -9.40 9.82
N PRO A 787 0.92 -8.30 9.11
CA PRO A 787 2.28 -7.77 9.06
C PRO A 787 2.83 -7.50 10.47
N ALA A 788 4.15 -7.65 10.68
CA ALA A 788 4.78 -7.48 11.98
C ALA A 788 4.49 -6.10 12.62
N VAL A 789 4.40 -5.06 11.78
CA VAL A 789 4.05 -3.68 12.15
C VAL A 789 2.67 -3.58 12.82
N MET A 790 1.74 -4.50 12.53
CA MET A 790 0.35 -4.48 13.04
C MET A 790 0.09 -5.52 14.15
N ARG A 791 1.08 -6.31 14.58
CA ARG A 791 0.89 -7.47 15.48
C ARG A 791 0.80 -7.13 16.98
N LYS A 792 0.91 -5.86 17.39
CA LYS A 792 0.85 -5.47 18.80
C LYS A 792 -0.43 -4.73 19.13
#